data_AF-A0A3C0WMJ5-F1
#
_entry.id   AF-A0A3C0WMJ5-F1
#
_cell.length_a   1.000
_cell.length_b   1.000
_cell.length_c   1.000
_cell.angle_alpha   90.00
_cell.angle_beta   90.00
_cell.angle_gamma   90.00
#
_symmetry.space_group_name_H-M   'P 1'
#
loop_
_entity.id
_entity.type
_entity.pdbx_description
1 polymer ?
#
loop_
_entity_poly.entity_id
_entity_poly.type
_entity_poly.pdbx_seq_one_letter_code
_entity_poly.pdbx_strand_id
1 'polypeptide(L)'
;MNPPLDFQTIIMTLQRYWAEQGCLIWQPYYTQVGAGTYNPATYLRVLGPEPWHVGYVEPSVRPDDGRYGENPNRLVQHTQFQVILKPDPGNPQEIYLRSLEALGIDPRQHDIRFVEDNWESPALGAWGLGWEVWLDGQEITQFTYFQMAGGIQLEPVSVEITYGLERIAMTLQRVRNFRDLRWSPERTYGDVQLQGEQEHSKYYFEIADVERARQLYELYKAEAEAALENHLVLPAHDYVLKMSHTFNILDTRGAIGVTERAAFFARMRDLSRRVAEAYLAERTRLEFPWLAQGDGAAAVARAAPLPAAVPSVGPEPRDFLLEIGTEELPAGDLTSALEQLKERTPALLDELHLAHEAIKVLGTPRRLVVWVKQLAASQPDRESLVKGPPASRAFDALGAPTKAAEGFARSRGIDPANLQVAEMDGGSYVVARVFETGRQAPAVLAEALPGLIAGLRFDKTMRWNSSGAAFSRPIRWLMALFGGEVVSFAYAGLTAGNFTHGLRFHSPDAFKVGSQADYFKFLQSQEIQLDPVERSASITDQTRRLIEECGGDPQRLDAGLLEEVTNLVEAPTALRGSFAAEHLKLPAEVLVSVMQKYQRYFPVYKADGSLLPYFIVVRNGDAQDLDVVADGNEQVVRARFADAAFFIREDVKSKLEDFLPRLGTLTFQVKLGSMLDKTHRIEKLVERLIPMVKLDAADIATVRRAATLSKADLVTQMVIEMTSLQGTMGRYYARQSGEPQAVSDAIFEAYLPRSAGDQAPGSPAGLLVGMADRLDTLAGLFAAGLAPTGTKDPFAQRRAALGLVQNLITWELNFDLKAGLQAAADGLSIPASPESQAACLDFIIGRLQNLLLEQGYRHDVVAAVLAEQGANPALAARGVKQLSVWVNHREWDTILPAYARCVRITRDQKQEFEIKPQTFVDEAEKKLLQAILMAETDRRESTSVDNFFAVFIPVIPVINHFFEAVLVMADDPIVRGNRLGLLQRVARLAAGTADFSKLEGF
;
A
#
# COMPACT_ATOMS: atom_id res chain seq x y z
N MET A 1 32.77 20.81 -27.34
CA MET A 1 32.02 19.61 -26.92
C MET A 1 32.40 18.47 -27.84
N ASN A 2 32.76 17.31 -27.28
CA ASN A 2 32.92 16.10 -28.10
C ASN A 2 31.57 15.73 -28.72
N PRO A 3 31.54 15.16 -29.93
CA PRO A 3 30.30 14.65 -30.50
C PRO A 3 29.69 13.59 -29.56
N PRO A 4 28.35 13.53 -29.41
CA PRO A 4 27.72 12.53 -28.57
C PRO A 4 28.04 11.12 -29.11
N LEU A 5 28.23 10.17 -28.19
CA LEU A 5 28.60 8.79 -28.51
C LEU A 5 27.52 8.12 -29.37
N ASP A 6 27.94 7.34 -30.36
CA ASP A 6 27.05 6.43 -31.07
C ASP A 6 26.71 5.19 -30.23
N PHE A 7 25.68 4.45 -30.64
CA PHE A 7 25.14 3.33 -29.86
C PHE A 7 26.18 2.24 -29.56
N GLN A 8 26.98 1.84 -30.55
CA GLN A 8 28.02 0.83 -30.35
C GLN A 8 29.14 1.33 -29.41
N THR A 9 29.47 2.63 -29.46
CA THR A 9 30.49 3.22 -28.57
C THR A 9 29.99 3.32 -27.14
N ILE A 10 28.69 3.56 -26.92
CA ILE A 10 28.06 3.49 -25.58
C ILE A 10 28.26 2.09 -24.98
N ILE A 11 27.95 1.04 -25.75
CA ILE A 11 28.15 -0.36 -25.32
C ILE A 11 29.61 -0.61 -24.93
N MET A 12 30.56 -0.27 -25.81
CA MET A 12 31.98 -0.49 -25.56
C MET A 12 32.49 0.30 -24.34
N THR A 13 31.96 1.49 -24.11
CA THR A 13 32.32 2.34 -22.97
C THR A 13 31.84 1.72 -21.65
N LEU A 14 30.60 1.22 -21.60
CA LEU A 14 30.09 0.51 -20.43
C LEU A 14 30.83 -0.79 -20.16
N GLN A 15 31.13 -1.59 -21.20
CA GLN A 15 31.95 -2.80 -21.06
C GLN A 15 33.33 -2.48 -20.45
N ARG A 16 34.01 -1.45 -20.96
CA ARG A 16 35.31 -1.02 -20.42
C ARG A 16 35.18 -0.52 -18.98
N TYR A 17 34.22 0.38 -18.71
CA TYR A 17 34.01 0.94 -17.38
C TYR A 17 33.78 -0.15 -16.33
N TRP A 18 32.86 -1.08 -16.60
CA TRP A 18 32.54 -2.14 -15.65
C TRP A 18 33.66 -3.18 -15.53
N ALA A 19 34.44 -3.43 -16.59
CA ALA A 19 35.66 -4.24 -16.48
C ALA A 19 36.69 -3.58 -15.53
N GLU A 20 36.84 -2.25 -15.61
CA GLU A 20 37.70 -1.48 -14.69
C GLU A 20 37.18 -1.48 -13.24
N GLN A 21 35.87 -1.64 -13.02
CA GLN A 21 35.27 -1.86 -11.70
C GLN A 21 35.39 -3.32 -11.21
N GLY A 22 36.06 -4.20 -11.97
CA GLY A 22 36.29 -5.60 -11.59
C GLY A 22 35.20 -6.58 -12.03
N CYS A 23 34.28 -6.18 -12.91
CA CYS A 23 33.31 -7.10 -13.48
C CYS A 23 33.93 -8.00 -14.56
N LEU A 24 33.54 -9.28 -14.55
CA LEU A 24 33.70 -10.14 -15.71
C LEU A 24 32.76 -9.63 -16.82
N ILE A 25 33.28 -9.45 -18.04
CA ILE A 25 32.44 -9.06 -19.19
C ILE A 25 31.86 -10.30 -19.85
N TRP A 26 30.56 -10.52 -19.67
CA TRP A 26 29.82 -11.67 -20.19
C TRP A 26 29.21 -11.35 -21.56
N GLN A 27 28.63 -12.36 -22.21
CA GLN A 27 28.03 -12.26 -23.54
C GLN A 27 26.50 -12.37 -23.48
N PRO A 28 25.77 -11.77 -24.45
CA PRO A 28 24.35 -12.04 -24.63
C PRO A 28 24.03 -13.53 -24.62
N TYR A 29 22.90 -13.91 -24.04
CA TYR A 29 22.49 -15.30 -24.03
C TYR A 29 21.93 -15.71 -25.41
N TYR A 30 22.15 -16.97 -25.81
CA TYR A 30 21.78 -17.46 -27.15
C TYR A 30 20.28 -17.78 -27.31
N THR A 31 19.47 -17.58 -26.27
CA THR A 31 18.02 -17.84 -26.25
C THR A 31 17.29 -16.53 -25.97
N GLN A 32 16.08 -16.36 -26.53
CA GLN A 32 15.26 -15.18 -26.25
C GLN A 32 14.93 -15.07 -24.76
N VAL A 33 15.24 -13.91 -24.19
CA VAL A 33 14.96 -13.57 -22.79
C VAL A 33 14.27 -12.22 -22.70
N GLY A 34 13.42 -12.00 -21.70
CA GLY A 34 12.72 -10.72 -21.51
C GLY A 34 13.54 -9.65 -20.78
N ALA A 35 14.65 -10.05 -20.14
CA ALA A 35 15.59 -9.19 -19.44
C ALA A 35 16.93 -9.91 -19.17
N GLY A 36 17.99 -9.14 -18.92
CA GLY A 36 19.31 -9.61 -18.47
C GLY A 36 19.27 -10.51 -17.25
N THR A 37 18.27 -10.32 -16.38
CA THR A 37 18.04 -11.15 -15.19
C THR A 37 17.85 -12.64 -15.50
N TYR A 38 17.26 -12.96 -16.66
CA TYR A 38 16.98 -14.35 -17.06
C TYR A 38 18.24 -15.10 -17.53
N ASN A 39 19.31 -14.39 -17.90
CA ASN A 39 20.58 -15.00 -18.26
C ASN A 39 21.13 -15.78 -17.05
N PRO A 40 21.66 -17.00 -17.24
CA PRO A 40 22.25 -17.77 -16.13
C PRO A 40 23.40 -17.05 -15.43
N ALA A 41 24.07 -16.10 -16.10
CA ALA A 41 25.07 -15.23 -15.47
C ALA A 41 24.49 -14.27 -14.42
N THR A 42 23.17 -14.09 -14.38
CA THR A 42 22.46 -13.44 -13.27
C THR A 42 21.68 -14.46 -12.46
N TYR A 43 20.61 -15.06 -13.00
CA TYR A 43 19.65 -15.86 -12.23
C TYR A 43 20.29 -16.97 -11.39
N LEU A 44 21.26 -17.70 -11.94
CA LEU A 44 21.93 -18.78 -11.20
C LEU A 44 23.05 -18.25 -10.32
N ARG A 45 23.75 -17.19 -10.74
CA ARG A 45 24.95 -16.68 -10.04
C ARG A 45 24.63 -15.82 -8.82
N VAL A 46 23.43 -15.24 -8.74
CA VAL A 46 22.97 -14.60 -7.51
C VAL A 46 22.75 -15.60 -6.37
N LEU A 47 22.59 -16.90 -6.67
CA LEU A 47 22.43 -17.96 -5.68
C LEU A 47 23.77 -18.32 -5.00
N GLY A 48 23.68 -18.68 -3.73
CA GLY A 48 24.81 -19.22 -2.95
C GLY A 48 25.80 -18.15 -2.47
N PRO A 49 26.85 -18.54 -1.75
CA PRO A 49 27.76 -17.61 -1.09
C PRO A 49 28.85 -17.04 -2.00
N GLU A 50 29.10 -17.64 -3.16
CA GLU A 50 30.21 -17.25 -4.04
C GLU A 50 30.06 -15.81 -4.54
N PRO A 51 31.12 -14.96 -4.44
CA PRO A 51 31.09 -13.61 -4.97
C PRO A 51 31.01 -13.63 -6.51
N TRP A 52 30.33 -12.64 -7.07
CA TRP A 52 30.09 -12.57 -8.51
C TRP A 52 29.86 -11.13 -8.98
N HIS A 53 30.84 -10.59 -9.72
CA HIS A 53 30.74 -9.29 -10.37
C HIS A 53 30.76 -9.51 -11.89
N VAL A 54 29.68 -9.14 -12.59
CA VAL A 54 29.55 -9.35 -14.03
C VAL A 54 28.88 -8.15 -14.71
N GLY A 55 29.27 -7.84 -15.94
CA GLY A 55 28.66 -6.82 -16.80
C GLY A 55 28.48 -7.35 -18.23
N TYR A 56 27.34 -7.13 -18.88
CA TYR A 56 27.10 -7.61 -20.24
C TYR A 56 25.96 -6.91 -20.96
N VAL A 57 25.91 -7.06 -22.28
CA VAL A 57 24.77 -6.67 -23.10
C VAL A 57 23.75 -7.80 -23.14
N GLU A 58 22.47 -7.50 -23.06
CA GLU A 58 21.38 -8.46 -23.27
C GLU A 58 20.29 -7.90 -24.19
N PRO A 59 20.21 -8.36 -25.46
CA PRO A 59 19.05 -8.14 -26.31
C PRO A 59 17.82 -8.80 -25.67
N SER A 60 16.88 -7.98 -25.22
CA SER A 60 15.71 -8.41 -24.47
C SER A 60 14.47 -8.34 -25.36
N VAL A 61 13.71 -9.42 -25.42
CA VAL A 61 12.53 -9.56 -26.29
C VAL A 61 11.25 -9.59 -25.47
N ARG A 62 10.39 -8.58 -25.69
CA ARG A 62 9.09 -8.40 -25.05
C ARG A 62 8.00 -8.29 -26.13
N PRO A 63 7.36 -9.42 -26.48
CA PRO A 63 6.37 -9.48 -27.56
C PRO A 63 5.23 -8.43 -27.47
N ASP A 64 4.77 -8.11 -26.27
CA ASP A 64 3.70 -7.15 -25.97
C ASP A 64 4.14 -5.69 -26.12
N ASP A 65 5.45 -5.44 -26.11
CA ASP A 65 6.03 -4.12 -26.30
C ASP A 65 6.07 -3.66 -27.77
N GLY A 66 5.81 -4.55 -28.73
CA GLY A 66 5.86 -4.21 -30.15
C GLY A 66 4.88 -3.15 -30.60
N ARG A 67 5.33 -2.24 -31.48
CA ARG A 67 4.50 -1.14 -32.00
C ARG A 67 4.66 -0.94 -33.51
N TYR A 68 5.02 -1.99 -34.25
CA TYR A 68 5.23 -1.94 -35.72
C TYR A 68 6.26 -0.86 -36.14
N GLY A 69 7.13 -0.50 -35.20
CA GLY A 69 8.10 0.57 -35.32
C GLY A 69 7.51 1.98 -35.27
N GLU A 70 6.19 2.16 -35.14
CA GLU A 70 5.53 3.48 -35.16
C GLU A 70 5.76 4.30 -33.88
N ASN A 71 5.95 3.62 -32.74
CA ASN A 71 6.25 4.28 -31.48
C ASN A 71 7.73 4.71 -31.41
N PRO A 72 8.05 5.92 -30.89
CA PRO A 72 9.44 6.41 -30.81
C PRO A 72 10.33 5.69 -29.79
N ASN A 73 9.77 5.05 -28.77
CA ASN A 73 10.47 4.57 -27.57
C ASN A 73 10.17 3.11 -27.19
N ARG A 74 9.20 2.46 -27.83
CA ARG A 74 8.72 1.10 -27.48
C ARG A 74 9.01 0.13 -28.62
N LEU A 75 9.66 -0.97 -28.28
CA LEU A 75 10.23 -1.95 -29.20
C LEU A 75 9.92 -3.36 -28.71
N VAL A 76 9.68 -4.28 -29.63
CA VAL A 76 9.67 -5.73 -29.35
C VAL A 76 11.01 -6.17 -28.78
N GLN A 77 12.11 -5.71 -29.37
CA GLN A 77 13.46 -6.01 -28.91
C GLN A 77 14.20 -4.73 -28.58
N HIS A 78 14.63 -4.58 -27.33
CA HIS A 78 15.50 -3.51 -26.87
C HIS A 78 16.79 -4.08 -26.28
N THR A 79 17.80 -3.23 -26.10
CA THR A 79 19.12 -3.65 -25.66
C THR A 79 19.35 -3.20 -24.23
N GLN A 80 19.48 -4.18 -23.32
CA GLN A 80 19.89 -3.91 -21.96
C GLN A 80 21.41 -3.96 -21.84
N PHE A 81 21.97 -3.16 -20.93
CA PHE A 81 23.25 -3.48 -20.31
C PHE A 81 22.97 -3.92 -18.88
N GLN A 82 23.46 -5.09 -18.51
CA GLN A 82 23.15 -5.76 -17.26
C GLN A 82 24.42 -5.81 -16.41
N VAL A 83 24.30 -5.48 -15.13
CA VAL A 83 25.38 -5.59 -14.14
C VAL A 83 24.86 -6.28 -12.90
N ILE A 84 25.64 -7.22 -12.38
CA ILE A 84 25.44 -7.80 -11.04
C ILE A 84 26.69 -7.55 -10.20
N LEU A 85 26.49 -7.02 -9.00
CA LEU A 85 27.51 -6.86 -7.96
C LEU A 85 27.09 -7.67 -6.74
N LYS A 86 27.83 -8.74 -6.47
CA LYS A 86 27.59 -9.65 -5.35
C LYS A 86 28.91 -9.92 -4.61
N PRO A 87 29.03 -9.52 -3.33
CA PRO A 87 28.05 -8.79 -2.53
C PRO A 87 27.89 -7.30 -2.94
N ASP A 88 26.98 -6.58 -2.29
CA ASP A 88 26.91 -5.11 -2.35
C ASP A 88 28.29 -4.46 -2.06
N PRO A 89 28.82 -3.59 -2.94
CA PRO A 89 30.11 -2.92 -2.73
C PRO A 89 30.07 -1.81 -1.68
N GLY A 90 28.89 -1.40 -1.19
CA GLY A 90 28.73 -0.37 -0.16
C GLY A 90 28.39 1.02 -0.69
N ASN A 91 28.61 1.28 -1.98
CA ASN A 91 28.30 2.54 -2.68
C ASN A 91 27.86 2.31 -4.15
N PRO A 92 26.96 1.37 -4.44
CA PRO A 92 26.67 0.96 -5.80
C PRO A 92 25.96 2.06 -6.61
N GLN A 93 25.19 2.95 -5.97
CA GLN A 93 24.60 4.12 -6.63
C GLN A 93 25.69 5.09 -7.11
N GLU A 94 26.72 5.36 -6.31
CA GLU A 94 27.85 6.22 -6.71
C GLU A 94 28.71 5.61 -7.82
N ILE A 95 28.84 4.26 -7.86
CA ILE A 95 29.50 3.57 -8.98
C ILE A 95 28.65 3.66 -10.26
N TYR A 96 27.32 3.50 -10.14
CA TYR A 96 26.40 3.66 -11.27
C TYR A 96 26.45 5.08 -11.84
N LEU A 97 26.38 6.11 -11.00
CA LEU A 97 26.36 7.49 -11.45
C LEU A 97 27.65 7.89 -12.19
N ARG A 98 28.81 7.41 -11.73
CA ARG A 98 30.08 7.58 -12.46
C ARG A 98 30.13 6.85 -13.81
N SER A 99 29.32 5.81 -14.00
CA SER A 99 29.17 5.18 -15.31
C SER A 99 28.44 6.08 -16.32
N LEU A 100 27.49 6.89 -15.84
CA LEU A 100 26.80 7.89 -16.67
C LEU A 100 27.76 9.03 -17.06
N GLU A 101 28.60 9.48 -16.12
CA GLU A 101 29.68 10.44 -16.41
C GLU A 101 30.64 9.89 -17.47
N ALA A 102 30.99 8.60 -17.39
CA ALA A 102 31.84 7.94 -18.40
C ALA A 102 31.19 7.90 -19.80
N LEU A 103 29.85 7.93 -19.88
CA LEU A 103 29.10 8.07 -21.13
C LEU A 103 28.99 9.51 -21.63
N GLY A 104 29.45 10.49 -20.84
CA GLY A 104 29.37 11.92 -21.16
C GLY A 104 28.09 12.60 -20.69
N ILE A 105 27.29 11.96 -19.82
CA ILE A 105 26.17 12.59 -19.13
C ILE A 105 26.73 13.35 -17.94
N ASP A 106 26.58 14.67 -17.91
CA ASP A 106 26.95 15.50 -16.77
C ASP A 106 25.76 15.60 -15.79
N PRO A 107 25.81 14.94 -14.63
CA PRO A 107 24.67 14.91 -13.72
C PRO A 107 24.30 16.27 -13.12
N ARG A 108 25.15 17.31 -13.25
CA ARG A 108 24.78 18.68 -12.87
C ARG A 108 23.82 19.35 -13.86
N GLN A 109 23.81 18.90 -15.12
CA GLN A 109 22.96 19.44 -16.19
C GLN A 109 21.61 18.74 -16.27
N HIS A 110 21.43 17.65 -15.52
CA HIS A 110 20.28 16.77 -15.62
C HIS A 110 19.66 16.48 -14.26
N ASP A 111 18.37 16.18 -14.24
CA ASP A 111 17.66 15.74 -13.06
C ASP A 111 17.66 14.21 -13.00
N ILE A 112 18.52 13.65 -12.15
CA ILE A 112 18.62 12.20 -11.91
C ILE A 112 17.91 11.84 -10.62
N ARG A 113 16.88 10.99 -10.70
CA ARG A 113 16.09 10.56 -9.54
C ARG A 113 16.04 9.06 -9.40
N PHE A 114 16.14 8.60 -8.16
CA PHE A 114 15.90 7.21 -7.77
C PHE A 114 14.47 7.12 -7.21
N VAL A 115 13.53 6.76 -8.07
CA VAL A 115 12.11 6.67 -7.71
C VAL A 115 11.79 5.24 -7.31
N GLU A 116 11.06 5.04 -6.21
CA GLU A 116 10.73 3.68 -5.77
C GLU A 116 10.07 2.88 -6.89
N ASP A 117 10.64 1.70 -7.14
CA ASP A 117 9.99 0.61 -7.84
C ASP A 117 10.51 -0.73 -7.31
N ASN A 118 9.59 -1.63 -6.97
CA ASN A 118 9.93 -2.93 -6.42
C ASN A 118 9.78 -3.98 -7.51
N TRP A 119 10.84 -4.75 -7.74
CA TRP A 119 10.90 -5.68 -8.85
C TRP A 119 10.53 -7.11 -8.43
N GLU A 120 9.71 -7.78 -9.23
CA GLU A 120 9.39 -9.19 -9.09
C GLU A 120 9.31 -9.87 -10.47
N SER A 121 9.91 -11.06 -10.58
CA SER A 121 9.68 -12.00 -11.69
C SER A 121 8.95 -13.23 -11.17
N PRO A 122 7.62 -13.32 -11.42
CA PRO A 122 6.81 -14.46 -11.00
C PRO A 122 7.28 -15.80 -11.59
N ALA A 123 7.82 -15.78 -12.81
CA ALA A 123 8.30 -16.97 -13.53
C ALA A 123 9.58 -17.55 -12.93
N LEU A 124 10.49 -16.69 -12.48
CA LEU A 124 11.76 -17.07 -11.85
C LEU A 124 11.65 -17.24 -10.32
N GLY A 125 10.52 -16.83 -9.72
CA GLY A 125 10.40 -16.79 -8.27
C GLY A 125 11.45 -15.88 -7.63
N ALA A 126 11.78 -14.78 -8.30
CA ALA A 126 12.79 -13.83 -7.89
C ALA A 126 12.15 -12.47 -7.59
N TRP A 127 12.62 -11.79 -6.55
CA TRP A 127 12.16 -10.45 -6.21
C TRP A 127 13.23 -9.67 -5.44
N GLY A 128 13.11 -8.35 -5.50
CA GLY A 128 13.97 -7.42 -4.79
C GLY A 128 13.29 -6.06 -4.63
N LEU A 129 13.93 -5.19 -3.85
CA LEU A 129 13.52 -3.78 -3.75
C LEU A 129 14.58 -2.93 -4.42
N GLY A 130 14.17 -1.75 -4.90
CA GLY A 130 15.10 -0.78 -5.45
C GLY A 130 14.39 0.43 -6.03
N TRP A 131 14.85 0.83 -7.21
CA TRP A 131 14.41 2.06 -7.87
C TRP A 131 14.39 1.91 -9.38
N GLU A 132 13.45 2.62 -9.99
CA GLU A 132 13.63 3.16 -11.34
C GLU A 132 14.51 4.41 -11.25
N VAL A 133 15.53 4.49 -12.11
CA VAL A 133 16.35 5.69 -12.25
C VAL A 133 15.86 6.52 -13.42
N TRP A 134 15.40 7.73 -13.13
CA TRP A 134 14.91 8.67 -14.12
C TRP A 134 15.98 9.72 -14.42
N LEU A 135 16.20 10.02 -15.69
CA LEU A 135 17.02 11.10 -16.21
C LEU A 135 16.10 12.05 -16.97
N ASP A 136 15.86 13.25 -16.43
CA ASP A 136 14.91 14.24 -16.96
C ASP A 136 13.52 13.64 -17.26
N GLY A 137 13.01 12.84 -16.32
CA GLY A 137 11.72 12.14 -16.43
C GLY A 137 11.76 10.83 -17.24
N GLN A 138 12.83 10.57 -17.99
CA GLN A 138 12.97 9.33 -18.74
C GLN A 138 13.60 8.25 -17.86
N GLU A 139 12.88 7.16 -17.61
CA GLU A 139 13.43 5.98 -16.95
C GLU A 139 14.53 5.36 -17.81
N ILE A 140 15.78 5.41 -17.35
CA ILE A 140 16.97 4.93 -18.09
C ILE A 140 17.58 3.66 -17.48
N THR A 141 17.25 3.32 -16.24
CA THR A 141 17.86 2.18 -15.54
C THR A 141 16.92 1.63 -14.47
N GLN A 142 16.87 0.30 -14.33
CA GLN A 142 16.33 -0.36 -13.14
C GLN A 142 17.48 -0.70 -12.19
N PHE A 143 17.29 -0.43 -10.90
CA PHE A 143 18.23 -0.76 -9.84
C PHE A 143 17.52 -1.67 -8.83
N THR A 144 18.09 -2.83 -8.48
CA THR A 144 17.38 -3.82 -7.64
C THR A 144 18.36 -4.56 -6.73
N TYR A 145 18.04 -4.67 -5.44
CA TYR A 145 18.72 -5.60 -4.54
C TYR A 145 17.91 -6.88 -4.40
N PHE A 146 18.41 -7.96 -4.97
CA PHE A 146 17.73 -9.26 -4.89
C PHE A 146 17.68 -9.77 -3.46
N GLN A 147 16.47 -9.98 -2.96
CA GLN A 147 16.24 -10.63 -1.66
C GLN A 147 16.05 -12.14 -1.84
N MET A 148 15.53 -12.55 -3.00
CA MET A 148 15.21 -13.94 -3.29
C MET A 148 15.37 -14.24 -4.79
N ALA A 149 15.79 -15.46 -5.12
CA ALA A 149 15.73 -16.01 -6.48
C ALA A 149 15.39 -17.51 -6.43
N GLY A 150 14.53 -17.99 -7.33
CA GLY A 150 14.09 -19.39 -7.32
C GLY A 150 13.37 -19.80 -6.03
N GLY A 151 12.76 -18.88 -5.29
CA GLY A 151 12.20 -19.15 -3.97
C GLY A 151 13.22 -19.26 -2.83
N ILE A 152 14.50 -19.00 -3.10
CA ILE A 152 15.61 -19.14 -2.16
C ILE A 152 16.06 -17.75 -1.73
N GLN A 153 16.11 -17.52 -0.41
CA GLN A 153 16.58 -16.26 0.15
C GLN A 153 18.09 -16.11 -0.11
N LEU A 154 18.51 -14.93 -0.59
CA LEU A 154 19.90 -14.69 -0.96
C LEU A 154 20.75 -14.26 0.24
N GLU A 155 21.95 -14.82 0.29
CA GLU A 155 23.00 -14.49 1.24
C GLU A 155 24.38 -14.81 0.60
N PRO A 156 25.17 -13.79 0.20
CA PRO A 156 24.88 -12.36 0.30
C PRO A 156 23.84 -11.88 -0.73
N VAL A 157 23.24 -10.72 -0.45
CA VAL A 157 22.37 -10.01 -1.39
C VAL A 157 23.18 -9.51 -2.59
N SER A 158 22.56 -9.54 -3.77
CA SER A 158 23.15 -9.07 -5.02
C SER A 158 22.50 -7.76 -5.45
N VAL A 159 23.30 -6.83 -5.96
CA VAL A 159 22.83 -5.59 -6.58
C VAL A 159 22.77 -5.80 -8.09
N GLU A 160 21.60 -5.58 -8.67
CA GLU A 160 21.34 -5.56 -10.10
C GLU A 160 21.20 -4.12 -10.59
N ILE A 161 21.89 -3.81 -11.68
CA ILE A 161 21.81 -2.52 -12.38
C ILE A 161 21.57 -2.81 -13.87
N THR A 162 20.41 -2.39 -14.37
CA THR A 162 19.94 -2.74 -15.71
C THR A 162 19.64 -1.48 -16.51
N TYR A 163 20.56 -1.12 -17.41
CA TYR A 163 20.47 0.08 -18.25
C TYR A 163 19.60 -0.19 -19.47
N GLY A 164 18.72 0.75 -19.81
CA GLY A 164 18.02 0.79 -21.11
C GLY A 164 18.84 1.60 -22.12
N LEU A 165 19.62 0.91 -22.96
CA LEU A 165 20.64 1.58 -23.78
C LEU A 165 20.05 2.51 -24.85
N GLU A 166 18.92 2.14 -25.46
CA GLU A 166 18.26 3.00 -26.46
C GLU A 166 17.86 4.33 -25.83
N ARG A 167 17.26 4.31 -24.63
CA ARG A 167 16.83 5.53 -23.94
C ARG A 167 18.02 6.43 -23.60
N ILE A 168 19.09 5.85 -23.03
CA ILE A 168 20.33 6.58 -22.74
C ILE A 168 20.93 7.20 -24.01
N ALA A 169 20.97 6.44 -25.10
CA ALA A 169 21.50 6.91 -26.38
C ALA A 169 20.61 8.03 -26.98
N MET A 170 19.29 7.95 -26.83
CA MET A 170 18.37 8.98 -27.31
C MET A 170 18.62 10.30 -26.60
N THR A 171 18.80 10.28 -25.28
CA THR A 171 19.15 11.46 -24.49
C THR A 171 20.50 12.05 -24.91
N LEU A 172 21.54 11.22 -25.00
CA LEU A 172 22.88 11.67 -25.38
C LEU A 172 22.92 12.27 -26.79
N GLN A 173 22.26 11.62 -27.75
CA GLN A 173 22.24 12.05 -29.15
C GLN A 173 21.17 13.12 -29.44
N ARG A 174 20.31 13.43 -28.45
CA ARG A 174 19.18 14.37 -28.55
C ARG A 174 18.24 14.05 -29.71
N VAL A 175 17.96 12.76 -29.91
CA VAL A 175 17.03 12.28 -30.94
C VAL A 175 15.71 11.85 -30.30
N ARG A 176 14.60 12.07 -31.03
CA ARG A 176 13.24 11.89 -30.51
C ARG A 176 12.60 10.57 -30.89
N ASN A 177 13.26 9.78 -31.72
CA ASN A 177 12.78 8.49 -32.19
C ASN A 177 13.96 7.52 -32.28
N PHE A 178 13.75 6.28 -31.82
CA PHE A 178 14.78 5.25 -31.88
C PHE A 178 15.34 5.06 -33.30
N ARG A 179 14.53 5.24 -34.36
CA ARG A 179 14.95 5.07 -35.76
C ARG A 179 16.10 6.01 -36.13
N ASP A 180 16.14 7.19 -35.52
CA ASP A 180 17.10 8.25 -35.84
C ASP A 180 18.39 8.15 -35.02
N LEU A 181 18.44 7.23 -34.03
CA LEU A 181 19.65 6.95 -33.27
C LEU A 181 20.77 6.55 -34.20
N ARG A 182 21.95 7.13 -34.05
CA ARG A 182 23.15 6.67 -34.76
C ARG A 182 23.66 5.42 -34.07
N TRP A 183 23.60 4.31 -34.79
CA TRP A 183 24.22 3.06 -34.37
C TRP A 183 25.74 3.15 -34.48
N SER A 184 26.19 3.70 -35.60
CA SER A 184 27.59 3.96 -35.97
C SER A 184 27.65 5.25 -36.81
N PRO A 185 28.83 5.73 -37.24
CA PRO A 185 28.92 6.91 -38.10
C PRO A 185 28.15 6.80 -39.43
N GLU A 186 27.93 5.59 -39.95
CA GLU A 186 27.33 5.36 -41.27
C GLU A 186 25.89 4.82 -41.23
N ARG A 187 25.41 4.37 -40.06
CA ARG A 187 24.12 3.66 -39.92
C ARG A 187 23.31 4.18 -38.76
N THR A 188 22.01 4.33 -38.98
CA THR A 188 21.06 4.55 -37.90
C THR A 188 20.59 3.23 -37.31
N TYR A 189 19.98 3.27 -36.13
CA TYR A 189 19.32 2.13 -35.52
C TYR A 189 18.10 1.71 -36.36
N GLY A 190 17.41 2.67 -37.00
CA GLY A 190 16.35 2.39 -37.97
C GLY A 190 16.82 1.55 -39.15
N ASP A 191 18.02 1.83 -39.69
CA ASP A 191 18.63 1.02 -40.76
C ASP A 191 18.87 -0.43 -40.34
N VAL A 192 19.08 -0.67 -39.04
CA VAL A 192 19.46 -1.98 -38.49
C VAL A 192 18.24 -2.77 -38.00
N GLN A 193 17.29 -2.13 -37.30
CA GLN A 193 16.27 -2.82 -36.50
C GLN A 193 14.82 -2.55 -36.92
N LEU A 194 14.53 -1.53 -37.74
CA LEU A 194 13.14 -1.17 -38.05
C LEU A 194 12.35 -2.31 -38.71
N GLN A 195 12.97 -3.02 -39.65
CA GLN A 195 12.33 -4.15 -40.32
C GLN A 195 12.05 -5.29 -39.32
N GLY A 196 13.00 -5.59 -38.44
CA GLY A 196 12.83 -6.60 -37.38
C GLY A 196 11.67 -6.27 -36.46
N GLU A 197 11.58 -5.02 -36.01
CA GLU A 197 10.48 -4.52 -35.17
C GLU A 197 9.11 -4.70 -35.84
N GLN A 198 9.00 -4.36 -37.13
CA GLN A 198 7.77 -4.49 -37.91
C GLN A 198 7.32 -5.94 -38.07
N GLU A 199 8.26 -6.82 -38.46
CA GLU A 199 7.97 -8.22 -38.72
C GLU A 199 7.63 -8.98 -37.43
N HIS A 200 8.37 -8.75 -36.34
CA HIS A 200 8.07 -9.40 -35.07
C HIS A 200 6.79 -8.89 -34.43
N SER A 201 6.49 -7.58 -34.51
CA SER A 201 5.20 -7.04 -34.06
C SER A 201 4.05 -7.75 -34.77
N LYS A 202 4.09 -7.80 -36.11
CA LYS A 202 3.08 -8.51 -36.89
C LYS A 202 2.98 -9.98 -36.51
N TYR A 203 4.12 -10.65 -36.34
CA TYR A 203 4.11 -12.05 -35.94
C TYR A 203 3.42 -12.25 -34.58
N TYR A 204 3.84 -11.52 -33.55
CA TYR A 204 3.34 -11.71 -32.19
C TYR A 204 1.89 -11.28 -32.01
N PHE A 205 1.44 -10.22 -32.69
CA PHE A 205 0.05 -9.75 -32.56
C PHE A 205 -0.92 -10.47 -33.49
N GLU A 206 -0.50 -10.92 -34.68
CA GLU A 206 -1.44 -11.37 -35.72
C GLU A 206 -1.22 -12.82 -36.16
N ILE A 207 0.03 -13.26 -36.34
CA ILE A 207 0.35 -14.51 -37.05
C ILE A 207 0.61 -15.69 -36.12
N ALA A 208 1.14 -15.45 -34.91
CA ALA A 208 1.54 -16.52 -34.01
C ALA A 208 0.34 -17.41 -33.66
N ASP A 209 0.55 -18.71 -33.87
CA ASP A 209 -0.47 -19.73 -33.73
C ASP A 209 -0.58 -20.18 -32.28
N VAL A 210 -1.76 -19.96 -31.71
CA VAL A 210 -2.04 -20.20 -30.28
C VAL A 210 -1.95 -21.69 -29.93
N GLU A 211 -2.47 -22.57 -30.79
CA GLU A 211 -2.48 -24.02 -30.51
C GLU A 211 -1.05 -24.58 -30.56
N ARG A 212 -0.27 -24.20 -31.57
CA ARG A 212 1.13 -24.60 -31.67
C ARG A 212 1.98 -24.05 -30.53
N ALA A 213 1.78 -22.78 -30.14
CA ALA A 213 2.49 -22.21 -29.00
C ALA A 213 2.16 -22.95 -27.68
N ARG A 214 0.90 -23.36 -27.47
CA ARG A 214 0.51 -24.21 -26.32
C ARG A 214 1.20 -25.58 -26.36
N GLN A 215 1.28 -26.21 -27.53
CA GLN A 215 2.01 -27.48 -27.69
C GLN A 215 3.50 -27.32 -27.38
N LEU A 216 4.14 -26.26 -27.90
CA LEU A 216 5.55 -25.97 -27.63
C LEU A 216 5.80 -25.74 -26.13
N TYR A 217 4.92 -25.03 -25.45
CA TYR A 217 5.04 -24.81 -24.00
C TYR A 217 5.08 -26.14 -23.22
N GLU A 218 4.17 -27.08 -23.52
CA GLU A 218 4.15 -28.39 -22.86
C GLU A 218 5.35 -29.27 -23.25
N LEU A 219 5.83 -29.19 -24.50
CA LEU A 219 7.05 -29.88 -24.91
C LEU A 219 8.30 -29.35 -24.19
N TYR A 220 8.46 -28.03 -24.10
CA TYR A 220 9.58 -27.42 -23.37
C TYR A 220 9.53 -27.76 -21.89
N LYS A 221 8.32 -27.81 -21.30
CA LYS A 221 8.14 -28.26 -19.93
C LYS A 221 8.67 -29.69 -19.73
N ALA A 222 8.28 -30.62 -20.61
CA ALA A 222 8.72 -32.01 -20.53
C ALA A 222 10.26 -32.14 -20.64
N GLU A 223 10.87 -31.35 -21.53
CA GLU A 223 12.34 -31.32 -21.67
C GLU A 223 13.05 -30.71 -20.46
N ALA A 224 12.48 -29.68 -19.83
CA ALA A 224 12.99 -29.12 -18.58
C ALA A 224 12.94 -30.17 -17.45
N GLU A 225 11.85 -30.92 -17.35
CA GLU A 225 11.69 -32.01 -16.39
C GLU A 225 12.72 -33.12 -16.64
N ALA A 226 12.88 -33.58 -17.88
CA ALA A 226 13.87 -34.59 -18.26
C ALA A 226 15.31 -34.15 -17.96
N ALA A 227 15.65 -32.88 -18.22
CA ALA A 227 16.96 -32.33 -17.88
C ALA A 227 17.21 -32.33 -16.36
N LEU A 228 16.22 -31.94 -15.56
CA LEU A 228 16.32 -31.97 -14.09
C LEU A 228 16.45 -33.40 -13.54
N GLU A 229 15.73 -34.36 -14.10
CA GLU A 229 15.84 -35.79 -13.74
C GLU A 229 17.25 -36.34 -13.99
N ASN A 230 17.95 -35.79 -14.98
CA ASN A 230 19.34 -36.14 -15.31
C ASN A 230 20.38 -35.20 -14.67
N HIS A 231 19.96 -34.35 -13.73
CA HIS A 231 20.83 -33.38 -13.04
C HIS A 231 21.55 -32.39 -13.97
N LEU A 232 20.93 -32.03 -15.09
CA LEU A 232 21.45 -31.07 -16.08
C LEU A 232 20.82 -29.69 -15.87
N VAL A 233 21.43 -28.88 -15.00
CA VAL A 233 20.89 -27.58 -14.56
C VAL A 233 20.75 -26.57 -15.71
N LEU A 234 21.79 -26.35 -16.51
CA LEU A 234 21.78 -25.34 -17.57
C LEU A 234 20.76 -25.68 -18.69
N PRO A 235 20.70 -26.93 -19.20
CA PRO A 235 19.64 -27.31 -20.14
C PRO A 235 18.23 -27.15 -19.56
N ALA A 236 18.03 -27.49 -18.29
CA ALA A 236 16.73 -27.28 -17.65
C ALA A 236 16.35 -25.79 -17.61
N HIS A 237 17.30 -24.92 -17.26
CA HIS A 237 17.11 -23.47 -17.27
C HIS A 237 16.75 -22.96 -18.67
N ASP A 238 17.44 -23.40 -19.72
CA ASP A 238 17.15 -23.02 -21.11
C ASP A 238 15.70 -23.30 -21.51
N TYR A 239 15.17 -24.46 -21.10
CA TYR A 239 13.78 -24.80 -21.41
C TYR A 239 12.78 -23.98 -20.60
N VAL A 240 13.12 -23.59 -19.36
CA VAL A 240 12.33 -22.60 -18.62
C VAL A 240 12.31 -21.24 -19.33
N LEU A 241 13.43 -20.80 -19.91
CA LEU A 241 13.48 -19.56 -20.70
C LEU A 241 12.59 -19.65 -21.95
N LYS A 242 12.63 -20.77 -22.67
CA LYS A 242 11.76 -21.02 -23.84
C LYS A 242 10.29 -21.06 -23.45
N MET A 243 9.96 -21.67 -22.31
CA MET A 243 8.60 -21.64 -21.75
C MET A 243 8.15 -20.20 -21.47
N SER A 244 9.01 -19.38 -20.85
CA SER A 244 8.72 -17.98 -20.54
C SER A 244 8.47 -17.15 -21.80
N HIS A 245 9.34 -17.26 -22.81
CA HIS A 245 9.11 -16.56 -24.08
C HIS A 245 7.84 -17.03 -24.78
N THR A 246 7.57 -18.34 -24.80
CA THR A 246 6.35 -18.91 -25.39
C THR A 246 5.08 -18.41 -24.68
N PHE A 247 5.14 -18.30 -23.35
CA PHE A 247 4.07 -17.68 -22.57
C PHE A 247 3.84 -16.22 -22.98
N ASN A 248 4.90 -15.41 -23.13
CA ASN A 248 4.76 -14.01 -23.54
C ASN A 248 4.10 -13.88 -24.94
N ILE A 249 4.39 -14.80 -25.86
CA ILE A 249 3.72 -14.86 -27.17
C ILE A 249 2.21 -15.14 -26.99
N LEU A 250 1.85 -16.14 -26.18
CA LEU A 250 0.46 -16.47 -25.91
C LEU A 250 -0.30 -15.32 -25.24
N ASP A 251 0.34 -14.63 -24.30
CA ASP A 251 -0.23 -13.48 -23.60
C ASP A 251 -0.45 -12.31 -24.57
N THR A 252 0.52 -12.04 -25.45
CA THR A 252 0.41 -11.01 -26.49
C THR A 252 -0.69 -11.30 -27.51
N ARG A 253 -0.92 -12.58 -27.85
CA ARG A 253 -2.06 -13.01 -28.68
C ARG A 253 -3.41 -12.89 -27.96
N GLY A 254 -3.42 -12.46 -26.69
CA GLY A 254 -4.63 -12.38 -25.86
C GLY A 254 -5.25 -13.74 -25.57
N ALA A 255 -4.45 -14.81 -25.65
CA ALA A 255 -4.93 -16.20 -25.54
C ALA A 255 -4.89 -16.76 -24.11
N ILE A 256 -4.44 -15.95 -23.15
CA ILE A 256 -4.27 -16.34 -21.74
C ILE A 256 -5.22 -15.52 -20.85
N GLY A 257 -6.14 -16.19 -20.16
CA GLY A 257 -6.98 -15.58 -19.14
C GLY A 257 -6.25 -15.38 -17.80
N VAL A 258 -6.78 -14.56 -16.89
CA VAL A 258 -6.14 -14.21 -15.60
C VAL A 258 -5.82 -15.44 -14.74
N THR A 259 -6.75 -16.39 -14.64
CA THR A 259 -6.54 -17.62 -13.85
C THR A 259 -5.57 -18.58 -14.52
N GLU A 260 -5.55 -18.59 -15.85
CA GLU A 260 -4.63 -19.38 -16.63
C GLU A 260 -3.20 -18.83 -16.50
N ARG A 261 -3.03 -17.51 -16.58
CA ARG A 261 -1.76 -16.80 -16.32
C ARG A 261 -1.13 -17.24 -15.00
N ALA A 262 -1.91 -17.31 -13.93
CA ALA A 262 -1.43 -17.79 -12.63
C ALA A 262 -0.94 -19.24 -12.68
N ALA A 263 -1.62 -20.13 -13.42
CA ALA A 263 -1.20 -21.52 -13.59
C ALA A 263 0.10 -21.65 -14.41
N PHE A 264 0.27 -20.86 -15.48
CA PHE A 264 1.53 -20.81 -16.24
C PHE A 264 2.70 -20.36 -15.36
N PHE A 265 2.54 -19.27 -14.61
CA PHE A 265 3.56 -18.80 -13.69
C PHE A 265 3.84 -19.79 -12.56
N ALA A 266 2.83 -20.45 -12.00
CA ALA A 266 3.05 -21.47 -10.97
C ALA A 266 3.93 -22.62 -11.47
N ARG A 267 3.72 -23.09 -12.70
CA ARG A 267 4.53 -24.15 -13.32
C ARG A 267 5.97 -23.69 -13.58
N MET A 268 6.15 -22.52 -14.20
CA MET A 268 7.49 -21.96 -14.44
C MET A 268 8.23 -21.73 -13.12
N ARG A 269 7.56 -21.20 -12.11
CA ARG A 269 8.13 -20.95 -10.78
C ARG A 269 8.59 -22.24 -10.10
N ASP A 270 7.81 -23.32 -10.20
CA ASP A 270 8.22 -24.62 -9.66
C ASP A 270 9.49 -25.15 -10.34
N LEU A 271 9.55 -25.10 -11.68
CA LEU A 271 10.73 -25.51 -12.43
C LEU A 271 11.94 -24.62 -12.11
N SER A 272 11.76 -23.30 -12.09
CA SER A 272 12.79 -22.32 -11.72
C SER A 272 13.35 -22.60 -10.32
N ARG A 273 12.49 -22.91 -9.34
CA ARG A 273 12.89 -23.31 -7.98
C ARG A 273 13.72 -24.59 -8.00
N ARG A 274 13.26 -25.63 -8.71
CA ARG A 274 13.99 -26.91 -8.84
C ARG A 274 15.34 -26.73 -9.53
N VAL A 275 15.43 -25.86 -10.53
CA VAL A 275 16.69 -25.46 -11.20
C VAL A 275 17.63 -24.77 -10.20
N ALA A 276 17.13 -23.83 -9.41
CA ALA A 276 17.92 -23.13 -8.39
C ALA A 276 18.43 -24.07 -7.28
N GLU A 277 17.58 -24.98 -6.80
CA GLU A 277 17.93 -26.02 -5.83
C GLU A 277 19.00 -26.97 -6.39
N ALA A 278 18.83 -27.45 -7.62
CA ALA A 278 19.80 -28.32 -8.28
C ALA A 278 21.14 -27.61 -8.53
N TYR A 279 21.12 -26.34 -8.94
CA TYR A 279 22.31 -25.51 -9.09
C TYR A 279 23.07 -25.39 -7.77
N LEU A 280 22.38 -25.02 -6.68
CA LEU A 280 23.00 -24.90 -5.36
C LEU A 280 23.55 -26.22 -4.84
N ALA A 281 22.83 -27.33 -5.04
CA ALA A 281 23.30 -28.66 -4.68
C ALA A 281 24.60 -29.00 -5.43
N GLU A 282 24.68 -28.67 -6.72
CA GLU A 282 25.90 -28.85 -7.51
C GLU A 282 27.05 -27.96 -7.01
N ARG A 283 26.82 -26.67 -6.76
CA ARG A 283 27.84 -25.75 -6.21
C ARG A 283 28.33 -26.21 -4.83
N THR A 284 27.43 -26.70 -3.98
CA THR A 284 27.75 -27.24 -2.66
C THR A 284 28.60 -28.50 -2.77
N ARG A 285 28.30 -29.41 -3.71
CA ARG A 285 29.10 -30.62 -3.97
C ARG A 285 30.51 -30.29 -4.45
N LEU A 286 30.67 -29.16 -5.15
CA LEU A 286 31.98 -28.63 -5.57
C LEU A 286 32.66 -27.80 -4.47
N GLU A 287 32.08 -27.74 -3.27
CA GLU A 287 32.57 -26.97 -2.11
C GLU A 287 32.75 -25.47 -2.42
N PHE A 288 31.89 -24.91 -3.28
CA PHE A 288 31.91 -23.48 -3.67
C PHE A 288 33.32 -23.01 -4.11
N PRO A 289 33.83 -23.49 -5.26
CA PRO A 289 35.23 -23.33 -5.66
C PRO A 289 35.67 -21.87 -5.89
N TRP A 290 34.75 -20.91 -5.92
CA TRP A 290 35.04 -19.48 -6.08
C TRP A 290 34.96 -18.68 -4.78
N LEU A 291 34.69 -19.32 -3.65
CA LEU A 291 35.03 -18.73 -2.35
C LEU A 291 36.55 -18.79 -2.18
N ALA A 292 37.20 -17.65 -1.92
CA ALA A 292 38.63 -17.70 -1.57
C ALA A 292 38.80 -18.38 -0.19
N GLN A 293 39.98 -18.97 0.06
CA GLN A 293 40.34 -19.44 1.40
C GLN A 293 40.41 -18.24 2.36
N GLY A 294 39.32 -18.01 3.09
CA GLY A 294 39.12 -16.84 3.95
C GLY A 294 37.76 -16.19 3.79
N ASP A 295 37.06 -16.41 2.67
CA ASP A 295 35.73 -15.85 2.38
C ASP A 295 34.57 -16.72 2.92
N GLY A 296 34.87 -17.98 3.29
CA GLY A 296 33.90 -18.95 3.86
C GLY A 296 33.45 -18.63 5.29
N ALA A 297 34.09 -17.65 5.93
CA ALA A 297 33.45 -16.81 6.92
C ALA A 297 33.35 -15.46 6.21
N ALA A 298 32.13 -14.91 6.09
CA ALA A 298 31.95 -13.52 5.69
C ALA A 298 33.11 -12.70 6.26
N ALA A 299 33.78 -11.92 5.43
CA ALA A 299 34.48 -10.76 5.94
C ALA A 299 33.40 -9.94 6.65
N VAL A 300 33.12 -10.29 7.91
CA VAL A 300 32.54 -9.41 8.89
C VAL A 300 33.50 -8.25 8.78
N ALA A 301 33.08 -7.19 8.09
CA ALA A 301 33.64 -5.89 8.33
C ALA A 301 33.54 -5.77 9.84
N ARG A 302 34.63 -6.07 10.54
CA ARG A 302 34.73 -5.89 11.97
C ARG A 302 34.37 -4.44 12.10
N ALA A 303 33.18 -4.16 12.65
CA ALA A 303 32.80 -2.81 13.02
C ALA A 303 34.06 -2.23 13.66
N ALA A 304 34.54 -1.10 13.14
CA ALA A 304 35.74 -0.47 13.67
C ALA A 304 35.58 -0.50 15.19
N PRO A 305 36.57 -1.04 15.94
CA PRO A 305 36.40 -1.25 17.37
C PRO A 305 35.86 0.04 17.95
N LEU A 306 34.69 -0.04 18.59
CA LEU A 306 34.03 1.12 19.18
C LEU A 306 35.12 1.85 19.99
N PRO A 307 35.40 3.14 19.74
CA PRO A 307 36.38 3.88 20.53
C PRO A 307 36.12 3.62 22.01
N ALA A 308 37.14 3.12 22.71
CA ALA A 308 37.02 2.57 24.06
C ALA A 308 36.66 3.62 25.13
N ALA A 309 36.55 4.89 24.76
CA ALA A 309 36.21 5.98 25.66
C ALA A 309 34.96 6.69 25.17
N VAL A 310 33.86 6.53 25.92
CA VAL A 310 32.74 7.46 25.85
C VAL A 310 33.29 8.85 26.22
N PRO A 311 33.10 9.90 25.40
CA PRO A 311 33.62 11.22 25.71
C PRO A 311 33.02 11.70 27.04
N SER A 312 33.89 12.12 27.96
CA SER A 312 33.46 12.74 29.20
C SER A 312 33.01 14.17 28.91
N VAL A 313 31.73 14.43 29.10
CA VAL A 313 31.12 15.75 28.90
C VAL A 313 30.92 16.45 30.24
N GLY A 314 31.02 17.78 30.21
CA GLY A 314 30.71 18.63 31.38
C GLY A 314 29.22 18.54 31.78
N PRO A 315 28.84 19.06 32.96
CA PRO A 315 27.52 18.85 33.56
C PRO A 315 26.39 19.64 32.88
N GLU A 316 26.72 20.62 32.05
CA GLU A 316 25.74 21.50 31.41
C GLU A 316 24.94 20.78 30.32
N PRO A 317 23.61 21.00 30.21
CA PRO A 317 22.81 20.51 29.09
C PRO A 317 23.36 20.99 27.74
N ARG A 318 23.29 20.12 26.73
CA ARG A 318 23.79 20.39 25.37
C ARG A 318 22.85 19.82 24.32
N ASP A 319 22.96 20.33 23.10
CA ASP A 319 22.19 19.80 21.99
C ASP A 319 22.69 18.41 21.57
N PHE A 320 21.75 17.52 21.28
CA PHE A 320 21.99 16.22 20.68
C PHE A 320 21.48 16.20 19.24
N LEU A 321 22.26 15.61 18.33
CA LEU A 321 21.92 15.45 16.93
C LEU A 321 22.19 14.02 16.50
N LEU A 322 21.20 13.36 15.90
CA LEU A 322 21.32 12.07 15.23
C LEU A 322 20.93 12.25 13.75
N GLU A 323 21.75 11.74 12.84
CA GLU A 323 21.42 11.58 11.42
C GLU A 323 21.58 10.12 11.03
N ILE A 324 20.55 9.56 10.40
CA ILE A 324 20.55 8.24 9.76
C ILE A 324 20.53 8.49 8.26
N GLY A 325 21.65 8.23 7.60
CA GLY A 325 21.82 8.45 6.17
C GLY A 325 21.53 7.22 5.34
N THR A 326 20.67 7.36 4.33
CA THR A 326 20.15 6.24 3.54
C THR A 326 20.35 6.49 2.05
N GLU A 327 20.28 5.42 1.26
CA GLU A 327 19.81 5.54 -0.13
C GLU A 327 18.35 6.04 -0.14
N GLU A 328 17.87 6.57 -1.27
CA GLU A 328 16.58 7.25 -1.39
C GLU A 328 15.40 6.40 -0.88
N LEU A 329 14.81 6.82 0.24
CA LEU A 329 13.62 6.23 0.81
C LEU A 329 12.39 6.50 -0.06
N PRO A 330 11.45 5.55 -0.16
CA PRO A 330 10.11 5.82 -0.65
C PRO A 330 9.43 6.97 0.09
N ALA A 331 8.61 7.74 -0.64
CA ALA A 331 7.93 8.91 -0.07
C ALA A 331 7.07 8.57 1.15
N GLY A 332 6.33 7.45 1.09
CA GLY A 332 5.51 6.95 2.21
C GLY A 332 6.34 6.42 3.38
N ASP A 333 7.46 5.74 3.10
CA ASP A 333 8.36 5.24 4.14
C ASP A 333 9.06 6.38 4.88
N LEU A 334 9.40 7.47 4.19
CA LEU A 334 9.92 8.68 4.82
C LEU A 334 8.88 9.29 5.78
N THR A 335 7.63 9.49 5.33
CA THR A 335 6.55 9.99 6.21
C THR A 335 6.41 9.11 7.45
N SER A 336 6.30 7.79 7.26
CA SER A 336 6.14 6.84 8.36
C SER A 336 7.33 6.83 9.32
N ALA A 337 8.57 6.89 8.82
CA ALA A 337 9.77 6.93 9.66
C ALA A 337 9.83 8.20 10.52
N LEU A 338 9.46 9.36 9.94
CA LEU A 338 9.44 10.62 10.68
C LEU A 338 8.37 10.61 11.78
N GLU A 339 7.18 10.07 11.52
CA GLU A 339 6.13 9.90 12.54
C GLU A 339 6.58 8.97 13.67
N GLN A 340 7.15 7.82 13.32
CA GLN A 340 7.68 6.87 14.30
C GLN A 340 8.79 7.48 15.16
N LEU A 341 9.70 8.26 14.58
CA LEU A 341 10.75 8.95 15.32
C LEU A 341 10.19 10.05 16.24
N LYS A 342 9.13 10.76 15.81
CA LYS A 342 8.43 11.77 16.64
C LYS A 342 7.79 11.13 17.88
N GLU A 343 7.28 9.92 17.77
CA GLU A 343 6.70 9.18 18.90
C GLU A 343 7.77 8.52 19.78
N ARG A 344 8.75 7.84 19.17
CA ARG A 344 9.73 7.00 19.88
C ARG A 344 10.85 7.78 20.55
N THR A 345 11.27 8.91 19.99
CA THR A 345 12.37 9.70 20.56
C THR A 345 12.02 10.24 21.96
N PRO A 346 10.86 10.90 22.17
CA PRO A 346 10.47 11.34 23.52
C PRO A 346 10.40 10.17 24.51
N ALA A 347 9.75 9.05 24.13
CA ALA A 347 9.63 7.87 24.98
C ALA A 347 11.00 7.29 25.37
N LEU A 348 11.96 7.27 24.44
CA LEU A 348 13.33 6.82 24.71
C LEU A 348 14.03 7.75 25.72
N LEU A 349 13.92 9.06 25.55
CA LEU A 349 14.55 10.02 26.46
C LEU A 349 13.92 9.98 27.87
N ASP A 350 12.61 9.74 27.95
CA ASP A 350 11.89 9.55 29.21
C ASP A 350 12.34 8.27 29.94
N GLU A 351 12.50 7.16 29.20
CA GLU A 351 13.05 5.89 29.71
C GLU A 351 14.48 6.06 30.21
N LEU A 352 15.29 6.83 29.46
CA LEU A 352 16.65 7.18 29.86
C LEU A 352 16.70 8.27 30.95
N HIS A 353 15.57 8.84 31.34
CA HIS A 353 15.48 9.94 32.31
C HIS A 353 16.38 11.15 31.97
N LEU A 354 16.47 11.48 30.68
CA LEU A 354 17.24 12.63 30.20
C LEU A 354 16.29 13.80 29.90
N ALA A 355 16.29 14.79 30.80
CA ALA A 355 15.55 16.03 30.63
C ALA A 355 16.03 16.79 29.37
N HIS A 356 15.11 17.45 28.69
CA HIS A 356 15.37 18.20 27.46
C HIS A 356 14.39 19.35 27.29
N GLU A 357 14.72 20.34 26.45
CA GLU A 357 13.84 21.49 26.18
C GLU A 357 12.87 21.22 25.02
N ALA A 358 13.39 20.70 23.90
CA ALA A 358 12.60 20.47 22.70
C ALA A 358 13.19 19.35 21.84
N ILE A 359 12.33 18.66 21.09
CA ILE A 359 12.72 17.65 20.10
C ILE A 359 12.19 18.10 18.74
N LYS A 360 13.04 18.07 17.71
CA LYS A 360 12.65 18.20 16.31
C LYS A 360 13.07 16.96 15.54
N VAL A 361 12.14 16.43 14.77
CA VAL A 361 12.37 15.31 13.85
C VAL A 361 12.16 15.84 12.43
N LEU A 362 13.20 15.72 11.61
CA LEU A 362 13.27 16.29 10.27
C LEU A 362 13.81 15.22 9.30
N GLY A 363 13.66 15.42 7.99
CA GLY A 363 14.20 14.44 7.04
C GLY A 363 13.94 14.73 5.58
N THR A 364 14.74 14.06 4.76
CA THR A 364 14.66 14.05 3.30
C THR A 364 14.72 12.59 2.81
N PRO A 365 14.54 12.32 1.50
CA PRO A 365 14.65 10.96 0.98
C PRO A 365 15.94 10.23 1.36
N ARG A 366 17.05 10.95 1.58
CA ARG A 366 18.36 10.34 1.89
C ARG A 366 18.77 10.45 3.36
N ARG A 367 17.93 11.03 4.23
CA ARG A 367 18.29 11.18 5.65
C ARG A 367 17.11 11.34 6.58
N LEU A 368 17.23 10.75 7.76
CA LEU A 368 16.35 10.97 8.92
C LEU A 368 17.14 11.67 10.02
N VAL A 369 16.59 12.72 10.62
CA VAL A 369 17.31 13.57 11.58
C VAL A 369 16.49 13.77 12.84
N VAL A 370 17.14 13.57 13.99
CA VAL A 370 16.59 13.90 15.30
C VAL A 370 17.51 14.94 15.94
N TRP A 371 16.96 16.11 16.23
CA TRP A 371 17.63 17.16 17.00
C TRP A 371 16.92 17.36 18.32
N VAL A 372 17.67 17.25 19.42
CA VAL A 372 17.17 17.48 20.78
C VAL A 372 17.91 18.66 21.37
N LYS A 373 17.16 19.69 21.73
CA LYS A 373 17.70 20.94 22.28
C LYS A 373 17.86 20.81 23.80
N GLN A 374 19.01 21.27 24.31
CA GLN A 374 19.32 21.31 25.75
C GLN A 374 19.07 19.95 26.46
N LEU A 375 19.57 18.86 25.90
CA LEU A 375 19.52 17.54 26.52
C LEU A 375 20.48 17.48 27.71
N ALA A 376 20.00 16.97 28.85
CA ALA A 376 20.78 16.83 30.07
C ALA A 376 22.06 16.03 29.83
N ALA A 377 23.18 16.45 30.45
CA ALA A 377 24.47 15.79 30.29
C ALA A 377 24.59 14.44 31.00
N SER A 378 23.70 14.15 31.95
CA SER A 378 23.64 12.90 32.67
C SER A 378 22.24 12.60 33.16
N GLN A 379 21.97 11.32 33.41
CA GLN A 379 20.80 10.88 34.16
C GLN A 379 20.88 11.42 35.60
N PRO A 380 19.75 11.69 36.26
CA PRO A 380 19.75 11.98 37.69
C PRO A 380 20.18 10.73 38.48
N ASP A 381 20.86 10.94 39.60
CA ASP A 381 21.06 9.88 40.57
C ASP A 381 19.71 9.38 41.10
N ARG A 382 19.56 8.06 41.23
CA ARG A 382 18.31 7.44 41.66
C ARG A 382 18.50 6.66 42.94
N GLU A 383 17.60 6.88 43.89
CA GLU A 383 17.49 6.08 45.10
C GLU A 383 16.25 5.18 44.97
N SER A 384 16.43 3.85 44.97
CA SER A 384 15.33 2.89 44.91
C SER A 384 15.30 1.97 46.14
N LEU A 385 14.10 1.61 46.58
CA LEU A 385 13.89 0.64 47.66
C LEU A 385 13.58 -0.72 47.04
N VAL A 386 14.55 -1.63 47.09
CA VAL A 386 14.41 -2.99 46.56
C VAL A 386 13.88 -3.90 47.66
N LYS A 387 12.71 -4.49 47.42
CA LYS A 387 12.05 -5.43 48.33
C LYS A 387 12.83 -6.74 48.44
N GLY A 388 13.16 -7.12 49.67
CA GLY A 388 13.83 -8.36 50.05
C GLY A 388 12.89 -9.33 50.76
N PRO A 389 13.43 -10.32 51.49
CA PRO A 389 12.62 -11.29 52.21
C PRO A 389 11.76 -10.64 53.32
N PRO A 390 10.65 -11.28 53.75
CA PRO A 390 9.87 -10.81 54.90
C PRO A 390 10.75 -10.60 56.13
N ALA A 391 10.50 -9.53 56.89
CA ALA A 391 11.31 -9.18 58.06
C ALA A 391 11.41 -10.33 59.08
N SER A 392 10.33 -11.11 59.23
CA SER A 392 10.26 -12.30 60.09
C SER A 392 11.17 -13.45 59.67
N ARG A 393 11.66 -13.46 58.43
CA ARG A 393 12.64 -14.44 57.92
C ARG A 393 14.03 -13.85 57.75
N ALA A 394 14.14 -12.53 57.78
CA ALA A 394 15.37 -11.81 57.55
C ALA A 394 16.19 -11.60 58.84
N PHE A 395 15.54 -11.56 60.00
CA PHE A 395 16.20 -11.47 61.30
C PHE A 395 15.79 -12.63 62.20
N ASP A 396 16.71 -13.12 63.04
CA ASP A 396 16.43 -14.16 64.03
C ASP A 396 15.82 -13.58 65.33
N ALA A 397 15.52 -14.46 66.29
CA ALA A 397 14.90 -14.07 67.57
C ALA A 397 15.77 -13.15 68.45
N LEU A 398 17.05 -12.98 68.12
CA LEU A 398 17.99 -12.08 68.80
C LEU A 398 18.24 -10.79 67.99
N GLY A 399 17.58 -10.63 66.84
CA GLY A 399 17.73 -9.47 65.96
C GLY A 399 18.94 -9.53 65.03
N ALA A 400 19.63 -10.66 64.93
CA ALA A 400 20.77 -10.82 64.02
C ALA A 400 20.31 -11.20 62.59
N PRO A 401 21.00 -10.73 61.52
CA PRO A 401 20.66 -11.07 60.14
C PRO A 401 20.76 -12.58 59.90
N THR A 402 19.73 -13.17 59.29
CA THR A 402 19.77 -14.57 58.87
C THR A 402 20.56 -14.72 57.57
N LYS A 403 20.91 -15.96 57.20
CA LYS A 403 21.53 -16.24 55.87
C LYS A 403 20.72 -15.70 54.68
N ALA A 404 19.40 -15.55 54.83
CA ALA A 404 18.54 -14.98 53.81
C ALA A 404 18.74 -13.46 53.66
N ALA A 405 18.88 -12.74 54.78
CA ALA A 405 19.22 -11.31 54.78
C ALA A 405 20.65 -11.07 54.30
N GLU A 406 21.62 -11.88 54.73
CA GLU A 406 23.02 -11.79 54.28
C GLU A 406 23.16 -12.06 52.77
N GLY A 407 22.46 -13.08 52.27
CA GLY A 407 22.43 -13.41 50.84
C GLY A 407 21.79 -12.30 50.01
N PHE A 408 20.70 -11.70 50.51
CA PHE A 408 20.05 -10.56 49.87
C PHE A 408 20.95 -9.32 49.87
N ALA A 409 21.54 -8.95 50.99
CA ALA A 409 22.47 -7.81 51.11
C ALA A 409 23.67 -7.97 50.16
N ARG A 410 24.28 -9.16 50.10
CA ARG A 410 25.39 -9.48 49.19
C ARG A 410 24.98 -9.36 47.72
N SER A 411 23.77 -9.79 47.37
CA SER A 411 23.26 -9.65 45.98
C SER A 411 23.04 -8.20 45.55
N ARG A 412 22.97 -7.27 46.49
CA ARG A 412 22.77 -5.82 46.26
C ARG A 412 24.00 -4.98 46.60
N GLY A 413 25.11 -5.60 46.98
CA GLY A 413 26.38 -4.91 47.27
C GLY A 413 26.35 -4.04 48.53
N ILE A 414 25.41 -4.28 49.46
CA ILE A 414 25.28 -3.52 50.71
C ILE A 414 25.62 -4.38 51.93
N ASP A 415 26.07 -3.75 53.01
CA ASP A 415 26.30 -4.42 54.30
C ASP A 415 24.95 -4.89 54.89
N PRO A 416 24.82 -6.15 55.35
CA PRO A 416 23.61 -6.63 56.05
C PRO A 416 23.15 -5.72 57.21
N ALA A 417 24.05 -4.98 57.84
CA ALA A 417 23.72 -4.01 58.90
C ALA A 417 22.96 -2.77 58.40
N ASN A 418 23.02 -2.48 57.09
CA ASN A 418 22.36 -1.33 56.46
C ASN A 418 21.00 -1.67 55.83
N LEU A 419 20.52 -2.90 56.01
CA LEU A 419 19.18 -3.32 55.61
C LEU A 419 18.12 -2.66 56.49
N GLN A 420 17.10 -2.08 55.86
CA GLN A 420 15.99 -1.44 56.57
C GLN A 420 14.75 -2.33 56.51
N VAL A 421 13.81 -2.13 57.43
CA VAL A 421 12.49 -2.78 57.38
C VAL A 421 11.47 -1.75 56.96
N ALA A 422 10.70 -2.05 55.91
CA ALA A 422 9.61 -1.20 55.44
C ALA A 422 8.32 -2.03 55.27
N GLU A 423 7.18 -1.40 55.50
CA GLU A 423 5.89 -1.99 55.15
C GLU A 423 5.60 -1.80 53.67
N MET A 424 5.41 -2.91 52.96
CA MET A 424 5.12 -2.93 51.53
C MET A 424 4.13 -4.07 51.24
N ASP A 425 3.14 -3.83 50.37
CA ASP A 425 2.13 -4.83 49.96
C ASP A 425 1.42 -5.55 51.13
N GLY A 426 1.11 -4.83 52.22
CA GLY A 426 0.39 -5.38 53.37
C GLY A 426 1.22 -6.29 54.28
N GLY A 427 2.56 -6.22 54.22
CA GLY A 427 3.45 -6.94 55.15
C GLY A 427 4.78 -6.21 55.40
N SER A 428 5.52 -6.66 56.41
CA SER A 428 6.83 -6.11 56.78
C SER A 428 7.96 -6.86 56.06
N TYR A 429 8.73 -6.15 55.24
CA TYR A 429 9.82 -6.71 54.44
C TYR A 429 11.13 -5.98 54.73
N VAL A 430 12.23 -6.72 54.61
CA VAL A 430 13.54 -6.08 54.53
C VAL A 430 13.69 -5.42 53.16
N VAL A 431 14.13 -4.17 53.14
CA VAL A 431 14.39 -3.39 51.93
C VAL A 431 15.84 -2.96 51.88
N ALA A 432 16.41 -3.02 50.67
CA ALA A 432 17.71 -2.46 50.35
C ALA A 432 17.50 -1.10 49.70
N ARG A 433 18.10 -0.05 50.26
CA ARG A 433 18.19 1.26 49.63
C ARG A 433 19.37 1.24 48.67
N VAL A 434 19.08 1.17 47.38
CA VAL A 434 20.09 1.09 46.32
C VAL A 434 20.22 2.47 45.69
N PHE A 435 21.42 3.05 45.77
CA PHE A 435 21.76 4.29 45.09
C PHE A 435 22.39 3.94 43.74
N GLU A 436 21.72 4.31 42.67
CA GLU A 436 22.20 4.15 41.30
C GLU A 436 22.73 5.50 40.82
N THR A 437 24.05 5.59 40.63
CA THR A 437 24.68 6.79 40.08
C THR A 437 24.25 6.99 38.64
N GLY A 438 23.77 8.19 38.33
CA GLY A 438 23.37 8.58 36.99
C GLY A 438 24.54 8.48 36.00
N ARG A 439 24.26 7.94 34.81
CA ARG A 439 25.27 7.78 33.75
C ARG A 439 25.28 9.00 32.83
N GLN A 440 26.42 9.28 32.19
CA GLN A 440 26.51 10.37 31.21
C GLN A 440 25.67 10.08 29.97
N ALA A 441 25.04 11.13 29.42
CA ALA A 441 24.14 11.03 28.29
C ALA A 441 24.77 10.32 27.07
N PRO A 442 26.01 10.62 26.63
CA PRO A 442 26.62 9.88 25.52
C PRO A 442 26.74 8.37 25.75
N ALA A 443 26.95 7.93 27.01
CA ALA A 443 27.08 6.51 27.31
C ALA A 443 25.75 5.78 27.12
N VAL A 444 24.67 6.35 27.67
CA VAL A 444 23.34 5.73 27.61
C VAL A 444 22.71 5.86 26.23
N LEU A 445 22.96 6.97 25.53
CA LEU A 445 22.54 7.16 24.14
C LEU A 445 23.25 6.16 23.21
N ALA A 446 24.57 5.94 23.37
CA ALA A 446 25.29 4.97 22.55
C ALA A 446 24.73 3.54 22.68
N GLU A 447 24.20 3.17 23.84
CA GLU A 447 23.52 1.88 24.05
C GLU A 447 22.10 1.85 23.49
N ALA A 448 21.37 2.96 23.59
CA ALA A 448 19.95 3.06 23.26
C ALA A 448 19.66 3.26 21.75
N LEU A 449 20.50 4.04 21.05
CA LEU A 449 20.28 4.44 19.66
C LEU A 449 20.19 3.27 18.66
N PRO A 450 20.98 2.18 18.75
CA PRO A 450 20.78 1.02 17.90
C PRO A 450 19.36 0.44 18.00
N GLY A 451 18.78 0.42 19.21
CA GLY A 451 17.42 -0.04 19.47
C GLY A 451 16.35 0.89 18.87
N LEU A 452 16.59 2.20 18.89
CA LEU A 452 15.72 3.19 18.23
C LEU A 452 15.66 2.94 16.73
N ILE A 453 16.81 2.81 16.07
CA ILE A 453 16.90 2.59 14.61
C ILE A 453 16.28 1.23 14.24
N ALA A 454 16.64 0.17 14.97
CA ALA A 454 16.08 -1.18 14.76
C ALA A 454 14.58 -1.26 15.05
N GLY A 455 14.02 -0.30 15.80
CA GLY A 455 12.62 -0.21 16.16
C GLY A 455 11.72 0.34 15.05
N LEU A 456 12.29 0.97 14.02
CA LEU A 456 11.52 1.48 12.87
C LEU A 456 10.92 0.31 12.07
N ARG A 457 9.67 0.48 11.64
CA ARG A 457 8.88 -0.54 10.93
C ARG A 457 8.39 0.01 9.60
N PHE A 458 8.44 -0.83 8.57
CA PHE A 458 8.07 -0.51 7.19
C PHE A 458 7.26 -1.67 6.60
N ASP A 459 6.45 -1.39 5.59
CA ASP A 459 5.62 -2.41 4.91
C ASP A 459 6.47 -3.46 4.21
N LYS A 460 7.57 -3.03 3.58
CA LYS A 460 8.60 -3.88 3.00
C LYS A 460 9.96 -3.45 3.50
N THR A 461 10.84 -4.43 3.71
CA THR A 461 12.22 -4.20 4.12
C THR A 461 13.15 -5.07 3.31
N MET A 462 14.42 -4.68 3.29
CA MET A 462 15.48 -5.39 2.60
C MET A 462 16.73 -5.53 3.46
N ARG A 463 17.50 -6.56 3.16
CA ARG A 463 18.89 -6.70 3.58
C ARG A 463 19.78 -6.28 2.41
N TRP A 464 20.97 -5.77 2.71
CA TRP A 464 21.91 -5.34 1.66
C TRP A 464 23.35 -5.77 1.94
N ASN A 465 23.71 -5.98 3.21
CA ASN A 465 25.06 -6.38 3.60
C ASN A 465 25.04 -7.54 4.60
N SER A 466 26.24 -7.97 5.01
CA SER A 466 26.46 -9.09 5.93
C SER A 466 26.00 -8.84 7.37
N SER A 467 25.57 -7.63 7.74
CA SER A 467 25.06 -7.36 9.09
C SER A 467 23.71 -8.04 9.37
N GLY A 468 22.98 -8.41 8.31
CA GLY A 468 21.65 -8.99 8.40
C GLY A 468 20.56 -8.00 8.84
N ALA A 469 20.90 -6.71 9.03
CA ALA A 469 19.94 -5.68 9.35
C ALA A 469 18.90 -5.53 8.22
N ALA A 470 17.66 -5.27 8.62
CA ALA A 470 16.55 -5.02 7.70
C ALA A 470 16.07 -3.58 7.86
N PHE A 471 15.96 -2.87 6.74
CA PHE A 471 15.49 -1.48 6.68
C PHE A 471 14.73 -1.25 5.37
N SER A 472 14.04 -0.10 5.21
CA SER A 472 13.37 0.22 3.95
C SER A 472 14.36 0.28 2.78
N ARG A 473 15.49 0.99 2.95
CA ARG A 473 16.60 1.09 2.00
C ARG A 473 17.96 1.06 2.70
N PRO A 474 19.08 0.76 2.02
CA PRO A 474 20.39 0.66 2.66
C PRO A 474 20.77 1.91 3.45
N ILE A 475 21.18 1.72 4.70
CA ILE A 475 21.82 2.77 5.50
C ILE A 475 23.29 2.87 5.06
N ARG A 476 23.74 4.08 4.74
CA ARG A 476 25.08 4.36 4.19
C ARG A 476 25.97 5.16 5.14
N TRP A 477 25.40 5.98 6.02
CA TRP A 477 26.17 6.64 7.09
C TRP A 477 25.34 6.84 8.35
N LEU A 478 26.03 6.99 9.48
CA LEU A 478 25.45 7.31 10.77
C LEU A 478 26.25 8.47 11.38
N MET A 479 25.55 9.49 11.87
CA MET A 479 26.16 10.60 12.61
C MET A 479 25.42 10.77 13.92
N ALA A 480 26.16 10.90 15.02
CA ALA A 480 25.56 11.24 16.30
C ALA A 480 26.49 12.14 17.13
N LEU A 481 25.98 13.30 17.53
CA LEU A 481 26.75 14.34 18.22
C LEU A 481 26.01 14.78 19.49
N PHE A 482 26.72 14.89 20.60
CA PHE A 482 26.25 15.50 21.84
C PHE A 482 27.15 16.70 22.18
N GLY A 483 26.66 17.90 21.94
CA GLY A 483 27.45 19.13 22.15
C GLY A 483 28.75 19.19 21.34
N GLY A 484 28.75 18.61 20.13
CA GLY A 484 29.92 18.51 19.23
C GLY A 484 30.76 17.24 19.40
N GLU A 485 30.57 16.50 20.50
CA GLU A 485 31.29 15.24 20.75
C GLU A 485 30.57 14.05 20.13
N VAL A 486 31.31 13.11 19.56
CA VAL A 486 30.72 11.92 18.89
C VAL A 486 30.12 10.96 19.91
N VAL A 487 28.84 10.64 19.74
CA VAL A 487 28.17 9.53 20.44
C VAL A 487 28.38 8.27 19.60
N SER A 488 29.47 7.55 19.87
CA SER A 488 29.87 6.39 19.05
C SER A 488 29.04 5.15 19.39
N PHE A 489 28.23 4.69 18.44
CA PHE A 489 27.56 3.39 18.45
C PHE A 489 27.71 2.68 17.10
N ALA A 490 27.41 1.39 17.05
CA ALA A 490 27.43 0.61 15.82
C ALA A 490 26.04 0.06 15.49
N TYR A 491 25.66 0.13 14.22
CA TYR A 491 24.42 -0.45 13.70
C TYR A 491 24.55 -0.77 12.21
N ALA A 492 23.96 -1.88 11.76
CA ALA A 492 23.96 -2.33 10.35
C ALA A 492 25.35 -2.39 9.66
N GLY A 493 26.41 -2.66 10.43
CA GLY A 493 27.79 -2.69 9.94
C GLY A 493 28.48 -1.32 9.83
N LEU A 494 27.81 -0.25 10.28
CA LEU A 494 28.33 1.12 10.32
C LEU A 494 28.64 1.56 11.76
N THR A 495 29.56 2.50 11.91
CA THR A 495 29.88 3.17 13.18
C THR A 495 29.51 4.64 13.07
N ALA A 496 28.76 5.16 14.05
CA ALA A 496 28.37 6.56 14.09
C ALA A 496 29.58 7.49 14.27
N GLY A 497 29.69 8.49 13.41
CA GLY A 497 30.78 9.48 13.41
C GLY A 497 30.28 10.92 13.46
N ASN A 498 31.06 11.82 12.85
CA ASN A 498 30.77 13.25 12.72
C ASN A 498 30.79 13.75 11.26
N PHE A 499 30.46 12.88 10.31
CA PHE A 499 30.37 13.24 8.90
C PHE A 499 28.92 13.19 8.43
N THR A 500 28.52 14.21 7.69
CA THR A 500 27.27 14.27 6.93
C THR A 500 27.58 14.40 5.44
N HIS A 501 26.58 14.16 4.59
CA HIS A 501 26.72 14.17 3.14
C HIS A 501 25.83 15.23 2.48
N GLY A 502 26.36 15.89 1.45
CA GLY A 502 25.65 16.89 0.66
C GLY A 502 24.75 16.29 -0.43
N LEU A 503 24.29 17.15 -1.34
CA LEU A 503 23.67 16.71 -2.58
C LEU A 503 24.71 15.99 -3.44
N ARG A 504 24.28 14.97 -4.18
CA ARG A 504 25.15 14.33 -5.18
C ARG A 504 25.61 15.36 -6.20
N PHE A 505 26.84 15.22 -6.70
CA PHE A 505 27.46 16.11 -7.70
C PHE A 505 27.63 17.57 -7.27
N HIS A 506 27.49 17.83 -5.97
CA HIS A 506 27.84 19.10 -5.36
C HIS A 506 29.07 18.89 -4.47
N SER A 507 29.93 19.92 -4.42
CA SER A 507 31.14 19.90 -3.59
C SER A 507 30.96 20.82 -2.38
N PRO A 508 31.43 20.41 -1.18
CA PRO A 508 31.96 19.09 -0.86
C PRO A 508 30.84 18.03 -0.74
N ASP A 509 31.16 16.79 -1.11
CA ASP A 509 30.25 15.62 -1.05
C ASP A 509 30.03 15.13 0.39
N ALA A 510 31.05 15.24 1.23
CA ALA A 510 31.03 14.95 2.66
C ALA A 510 31.60 16.12 3.47
N PHE A 511 31.03 16.36 4.64
CA PHE A 511 31.42 17.45 5.52
C PHE A 511 31.56 16.97 6.96
N LYS A 512 32.66 17.37 7.61
CA LYS A 512 32.91 17.08 9.02
C LYS A 512 32.20 18.10 9.90
N VAL A 513 31.24 17.64 10.68
CA VAL A 513 30.39 18.45 11.56
C VAL A 513 31.06 18.60 12.92
N GLY A 514 31.38 19.84 13.31
CA GLY A 514 31.92 20.17 14.64
C GLY A 514 30.84 20.53 15.66
N SER A 515 29.69 21.01 15.18
CA SER A 515 28.57 21.46 16.01
C SER A 515 27.25 21.34 15.27
N GLN A 516 26.15 21.42 16.02
CA GLN A 516 24.80 21.47 15.45
C GLN A 516 24.61 22.67 14.48
N ALA A 517 25.22 23.82 14.76
CA ALA A 517 25.19 24.97 13.85
C ALA A 517 25.92 24.70 12.52
N ASP A 518 27.05 24.00 12.56
CA ASP A 518 27.80 23.63 11.34
C ASP A 518 26.99 22.70 10.44
N TYR A 519 26.25 21.76 11.03
CA TYR A 519 25.37 20.85 10.30
C TYR A 519 24.31 21.59 9.49
N PHE A 520 23.50 22.43 10.15
CA PHE A 520 22.44 23.17 9.47
C PHE A 520 23.00 24.17 8.45
N LYS A 521 24.13 24.81 8.74
CA LYS A 521 24.81 25.71 7.80
C LYS A 521 25.30 24.97 6.55
N PHE A 522 25.85 23.77 6.70
CA PHE A 522 26.29 22.96 5.58
C PHE A 522 25.11 22.56 4.67
N LEU A 523 24.03 22.02 5.25
CA LEU A 523 22.83 21.67 4.47
C LEU A 523 22.24 22.88 3.74
N GLN A 524 22.17 24.04 4.41
CA GLN A 524 21.72 25.28 3.79
C GLN A 524 22.62 25.71 2.64
N SER A 525 23.95 25.55 2.75
CA SER A 525 24.88 25.87 1.66
C SER A 525 24.74 24.97 0.43
N GLN A 526 24.09 23.83 0.59
CA GLN A 526 23.73 22.87 -0.46
C GLN A 526 22.25 23.01 -0.86
N GLU A 527 21.55 24.04 -0.38
CA GLU A 527 20.12 24.30 -0.63
C GLU A 527 19.18 23.15 -0.18
N ILE A 528 19.65 22.26 0.70
CA ILE A 528 18.86 21.14 1.22
C ILE A 528 17.83 21.67 2.22
N GLN A 529 16.56 21.43 1.93
CA GLN A 529 15.42 21.76 2.79
C GLN A 529 15.03 20.55 3.63
N LEU A 530 15.47 20.55 4.89
CA LEU A 530 15.37 19.38 5.77
C LEU A 530 13.99 19.23 6.44
N ASP A 531 13.28 20.33 6.68
CA ASP A 531 11.93 20.30 7.25
C ASP A 531 10.88 20.03 6.13
N PRO A 532 10.12 18.93 6.20
CA PRO A 532 9.10 18.63 5.19
C PRO A 532 8.04 19.74 5.04
N VAL A 533 7.72 20.46 6.12
CA VAL A 533 6.73 21.55 6.10
C VAL A 533 7.27 22.75 5.33
N GLU A 534 8.51 23.16 5.62
CA GLU A 534 9.17 24.25 4.89
C GLU A 534 9.36 23.89 3.42
N ARG A 535 9.76 22.63 3.14
CA ARG A 535 9.94 22.13 1.78
C ARG A 535 8.63 22.10 0.99
N SER A 536 7.54 21.64 1.59
CA SER A 536 6.21 21.64 0.96
C SER A 536 5.72 23.06 0.66
N ALA A 537 5.93 24.01 1.58
CA ALA A 537 5.59 25.42 1.37
C ALA A 537 6.41 26.03 0.21
N SER A 538 7.73 25.79 0.19
CA SER A 538 8.62 26.21 -0.91
C SER A 538 8.15 25.67 -2.26
N ILE A 539 7.86 24.37 -2.36
CA ILE A 539 7.37 23.75 -3.61
C ILE A 539 6.02 24.37 -4.02
N THR A 540 5.12 24.58 -3.07
CA THR A 540 3.81 25.18 -3.33
C THR A 540 3.94 26.58 -3.91
N ASP A 541 4.77 27.44 -3.31
CA ASP A 541 4.96 28.81 -3.75
C ASP A 541 5.59 28.89 -5.15
N GLN A 542 6.63 28.08 -5.40
CA GLN A 542 7.27 28.01 -6.71
C GLN A 542 6.28 27.50 -7.79
N THR A 543 5.51 26.46 -7.48
CA THR A 543 4.56 25.85 -8.42
C THR A 543 3.40 26.78 -8.73
N ARG A 544 2.81 27.43 -7.72
CA ARG A 544 1.72 28.41 -7.90
C ARG A 544 2.15 29.58 -8.77
N ARG A 545 3.35 30.10 -8.55
CA ARG A 545 3.91 31.18 -9.37
C ARG A 545 4.00 30.78 -10.85
N LEU A 546 4.56 29.60 -11.14
CA LEU A 546 4.70 29.11 -12.51
C LEU A 546 3.33 28.80 -13.19
N ILE A 547 2.34 28.39 -12.40
CA ILE A 547 0.95 28.19 -12.87
C ILE A 547 0.34 29.54 -13.26
N GLU A 548 0.46 30.57 -12.42
CA GLU A 548 -0.06 31.92 -12.70
C GLU A 548 0.62 32.52 -13.95
N GLU A 549 1.94 32.38 -14.08
CA GLU A 549 2.72 32.87 -15.22
C GLU A 549 2.28 32.27 -16.56
N CYS A 550 1.69 31.07 -16.57
CA CYS A 550 1.15 30.45 -17.78
C CYS A 550 -0.37 30.56 -17.93
N GLY A 551 -1.03 31.36 -17.08
CA GLY A 551 -2.46 31.65 -17.13
C GLY A 551 -3.34 30.56 -16.52
N GLY A 552 -2.78 29.70 -15.67
CA GLY A 552 -3.51 28.68 -14.93
C GLY A 552 -4.04 29.15 -13.58
N ASP A 553 -4.85 28.31 -12.94
CA ASP A 553 -5.44 28.50 -11.62
C ASP A 553 -4.52 27.95 -10.52
N PRO A 554 -3.83 28.80 -9.73
CA PRO A 554 -2.89 28.38 -8.69
C PRO A 554 -3.54 27.65 -7.51
N GLN A 555 -4.87 27.67 -7.41
CA GLN A 555 -5.59 26.97 -6.34
C GLN A 555 -5.76 25.47 -6.65
N ARG A 556 -5.60 25.07 -7.91
CA ARG A 556 -5.76 23.67 -8.35
C ARG A 556 -4.46 22.90 -8.27
N LEU A 557 -3.95 22.75 -7.05
CA LEU A 557 -2.79 21.91 -6.74
C LEU A 557 -3.24 20.65 -6.00
N ASP A 558 -2.87 19.48 -6.50
CA ASP A 558 -3.21 18.22 -5.84
C ASP A 558 -2.36 18.03 -4.57
N ALA A 559 -3.02 17.95 -3.41
CA ALA A 559 -2.35 17.88 -2.12
C ALA A 559 -1.61 16.55 -1.91
N GLY A 560 -2.14 15.44 -2.42
CA GLY A 560 -1.50 14.12 -2.30
C GLY A 560 -0.23 14.04 -3.13
N LEU A 561 -0.27 14.56 -4.37
CA LEU A 561 0.92 14.67 -5.22
C LEU A 561 1.95 15.64 -4.63
N LEU A 562 1.52 16.74 -4.02
CA LEU A 562 2.42 17.67 -3.33
C LEU A 562 3.17 16.98 -2.18
N GLU A 563 2.47 16.17 -1.38
CA GLU A 563 3.09 15.38 -0.31
C GLU A 563 4.12 14.38 -0.88
N GLU A 564 3.74 13.65 -1.93
CA GLU A 564 4.65 12.70 -2.61
C GLU A 564 5.90 13.42 -3.14
N VAL A 565 5.74 14.48 -3.93
CA VAL A 565 6.85 15.25 -4.53
C VAL A 565 7.75 15.89 -3.46
N THR A 566 7.16 16.39 -2.37
CA THR A 566 7.92 16.92 -1.23
C THR A 566 8.89 15.87 -0.69
N ASN A 567 8.46 14.61 -0.64
CA ASN A 567 9.26 13.49 -0.15
C ASN A 567 10.00 12.73 -1.26
N LEU A 568 10.17 13.33 -2.45
CA LEU A 568 11.04 12.83 -3.53
C LEU A 568 12.31 13.67 -3.73
N VAL A 569 12.41 14.86 -3.12
CA VAL A 569 13.51 15.81 -3.35
C VAL A 569 14.10 16.34 -2.05
N GLU A 570 15.39 16.67 -2.05
CA GLU A 570 16.09 17.32 -0.92
C GLU A 570 16.19 18.84 -1.12
N ALA A 571 16.44 19.30 -2.35
CA ALA A 571 16.56 20.71 -2.74
C ALA A 571 15.60 21.01 -3.91
N PRO A 572 14.36 21.45 -3.62
CA PRO A 572 13.34 21.59 -4.67
C PRO A 572 13.54 22.83 -5.55
N THR A 573 13.62 22.62 -6.86
CA THR A 573 13.49 23.68 -7.87
C THR A 573 12.38 23.33 -8.85
N ALA A 574 11.33 24.15 -8.90
CA ALA A 574 10.22 23.95 -9.83
C ALA A 574 10.53 24.57 -11.21
N LEU A 575 10.09 23.88 -12.27
CA LEU A 575 10.20 24.33 -13.65
C LEU A 575 8.92 24.00 -14.44
N ARG A 576 8.67 24.77 -15.51
CA ARG A 576 7.51 24.59 -16.39
C ARG A 576 7.91 23.81 -17.64
N GLY A 577 7.23 22.70 -17.89
CA GLY A 577 7.22 22.01 -19.17
C GLY A 577 5.96 22.32 -19.98
N SER A 578 6.01 22.00 -21.27
CA SER A 578 4.92 22.20 -22.23
C SER A 578 4.72 20.99 -23.14
N PHE A 579 3.55 20.87 -23.75
CA PHE A 579 3.28 19.86 -24.76
C PHE A 579 2.44 20.42 -25.91
N ALA A 580 2.39 19.69 -27.03
CA ALA A 580 1.65 20.15 -28.19
C ALA A 580 0.14 20.23 -27.89
N ALA A 581 -0.48 21.38 -28.17
CA ALA A 581 -1.89 21.64 -27.89
C ALA A 581 -2.85 20.65 -28.58
N GLU A 582 -2.40 19.95 -29.63
CA GLU A 582 -3.17 18.89 -30.28
C GLU A 582 -3.52 17.72 -29.34
N HIS A 583 -2.70 17.45 -28.33
CA HIS A 583 -2.97 16.41 -27.34
C HIS A 583 -4.16 16.75 -26.44
N LEU A 584 -4.56 18.02 -26.34
CA LEU A 584 -5.78 18.42 -25.61
C LEU A 584 -7.08 17.89 -26.26
N LYS A 585 -6.99 17.27 -27.45
CA LYS A 585 -8.11 16.52 -28.04
C LYS A 585 -8.33 15.16 -27.38
N LEU A 586 -7.31 14.61 -26.69
CA LEU A 586 -7.44 13.39 -25.90
C LEU A 586 -8.25 13.69 -24.63
N PRO A 587 -8.90 12.69 -24.01
CA PRO A 587 -9.57 12.88 -22.73
C PRO A 587 -8.61 13.46 -21.68
N ALA A 588 -9.04 14.50 -20.97
CA ALA A 588 -8.19 15.18 -19.99
C ALA A 588 -7.74 14.22 -18.88
N GLU A 589 -8.58 13.26 -18.49
CA GLU A 589 -8.28 12.25 -17.49
C GLU A 589 -7.10 11.35 -17.89
N VAL A 590 -6.93 11.08 -19.19
CA VAL A 590 -5.78 10.33 -19.72
C VAL A 590 -4.50 11.14 -19.55
N LEU A 591 -4.52 12.41 -19.98
CA LEU A 591 -3.37 13.30 -19.88
C LEU A 591 -2.94 13.53 -18.42
N VAL A 592 -3.92 13.79 -17.56
CA VAL A 592 -3.74 14.00 -16.12
C VAL A 592 -3.19 12.74 -15.46
N SER A 593 -3.72 11.56 -15.80
CA SER A 593 -3.21 10.30 -15.25
C SER A 593 -1.75 10.07 -15.65
N VAL A 594 -1.37 10.33 -16.90
CA VAL A 594 0.03 10.22 -17.35
C VAL A 594 0.93 11.18 -16.56
N MET A 595 0.55 12.45 -16.44
CA MET A 595 1.36 13.48 -15.78
C MET A 595 1.47 13.25 -14.27
N GLN A 596 0.36 13.02 -13.57
CA GLN A 596 0.36 12.89 -12.11
C GLN A 596 0.88 11.53 -11.67
N LYS A 597 0.27 10.44 -12.13
CA LYS A 597 0.51 9.10 -11.57
C LYS A 597 1.84 8.49 -12.02
N TYR A 598 2.22 8.70 -13.28
CA TYR A 598 3.41 8.06 -13.87
C TYR A 598 4.63 8.96 -13.90
N GLN A 599 4.47 10.27 -13.69
CA GLN A 599 5.55 11.25 -13.84
C GLN A 599 5.67 12.23 -12.66
N ARG A 600 4.67 12.28 -11.78
CA ARG A 600 4.64 13.18 -10.60
C ARG A 600 4.72 14.66 -10.99
N TYR A 601 4.07 15.01 -12.08
CA TYR A 601 3.96 16.38 -12.59
C TYR A 601 2.62 16.98 -12.19
N PHE A 602 2.61 18.29 -11.91
CA PHE A 602 1.39 19.04 -11.66
C PHE A 602 0.78 19.54 -12.98
N PRO A 603 -0.38 19.02 -13.42
CA PRO A 603 -1.06 19.52 -14.61
C PRO A 603 -1.57 20.93 -14.36
N VAL A 604 -1.52 21.79 -15.38
CA VAL A 604 -2.03 23.16 -15.27
C VAL A 604 -3.47 23.23 -15.79
N TYR A 605 -4.38 23.77 -14.98
CA TYR A 605 -5.78 23.99 -15.32
C TYR A 605 -6.09 25.48 -15.42
N LYS A 606 -7.08 25.85 -16.24
CA LYS A 606 -7.72 27.16 -16.15
C LYS A 606 -8.73 27.21 -14.99
N ALA A 607 -9.21 28.41 -14.67
CA ALA A 607 -10.26 28.62 -13.68
C ALA A 607 -11.56 27.84 -13.99
N ASP A 608 -11.91 27.67 -15.27
CA ASP A 608 -13.07 26.88 -15.72
C ASP A 608 -12.88 25.35 -15.61
N GLY A 609 -11.67 24.91 -15.27
CA GLY A 609 -11.28 23.50 -15.14
C GLY A 609 -10.81 22.81 -16.41
N SER A 610 -10.74 23.52 -17.53
CA SER A 610 -10.09 23.00 -18.74
C SER A 610 -8.56 22.92 -18.57
N LEU A 611 -7.95 21.92 -19.19
CA LEU A 611 -6.49 21.71 -19.12
C LEU A 611 -5.75 22.66 -20.06
N LEU A 612 -4.63 23.22 -19.61
CA LEU A 612 -3.66 23.96 -20.41
C LEU A 612 -2.54 23.03 -20.91
N PRO A 613 -1.85 23.36 -22.02
CA PRO A 613 -0.76 22.55 -22.57
C PRO A 613 0.56 22.69 -21.78
N TYR A 614 0.46 22.79 -20.45
CA TYR A 614 1.57 23.00 -19.53
C TYR A 614 1.48 22.07 -18.32
N PHE A 615 2.64 21.79 -17.74
CA PHE A 615 2.77 21.06 -16.48
C PHE A 615 3.97 21.60 -15.70
N ILE A 616 3.95 21.44 -14.38
CA ILE A 616 5.06 21.82 -13.50
C ILE A 616 5.76 20.56 -13.00
N VAL A 617 7.09 20.58 -13.05
CA VAL A 617 7.98 19.54 -12.53
C VAL A 617 8.84 20.16 -11.42
N VAL A 618 9.18 19.38 -10.40
CA VAL A 618 10.07 19.83 -9.31
C VAL A 618 11.31 18.95 -9.30
N ARG A 619 12.47 19.46 -9.75
CA ARG A 619 13.75 18.73 -9.74
C ARG A 619 14.42 18.76 -8.37
N ASN A 620 15.36 17.84 -8.15
CA ASN A 620 16.22 17.84 -6.96
C ASN A 620 17.57 18.51 -7.27
N GLY A 621 17.69 19.82 -7.02
CA GLY A 621 18.92 20.59 -7.20
C GLY A 621 18.66 22.06 -7.54
N ASP A 622 19.70 22.74 -8.02
CA ASP A 622 19.69 24.18 -8.32
C ASP A 622 18.95 24.59 -9.63
N ALA A 623 19.10 25.84 -10.06
CA ALA A 623 18.48 26.41 -11.26
C ALA A 623 19.35 26.29 -12.54
N GLN A 624 20.41 25.49 -12.55
CA GLN A 624 21.27 25.32 -13.74
C GLN A 624 20.61 24.39 -14.77
N ASP A 625 20.73 24.72 -16.06
CA ASP A 625 20.28 23.90 -17.20
C ASP A 625 18.81 23.44 -17.13
N LEU A 626 17.93 24.27 -16.57
CA LEU A 626 16.49 23.97 -16.48
C LEU A 626 15.82 23.75 -17.84
N ASP A 627 16.37 24.32 -18.91
CA ASP A 627 15.91 24.11 -20.28
C ASP A 627 16.20 22.69 -20.78
N VAL A 628 17.33 22.09 -20.40
CA VAL A 628 17.68 20.69 -20.69
C VAL A 628 16.73 19.76 -19.94
N VAL A 629 16.55 20.01 -18.64
CA VAL A 629 15.62 19.24 -17.80
C VAL A 629 14.20 19.36 -18.33
N ALA A 630 13.75 20.56 -18.72
CA ALA A 630 12.44 20.77 -19.32
C ALA A 630 12.26 19.95 -20.59
N ASP A 631 13.19 20.06 -21.57
CA ASP A 631 13.08 19.32 -22.84
C ASP A 631 13.01 17.80 -22.62
N GLY A 632 13.81 17.24 -21.71
CA GLY A 632 13.75 15.81 -21.37
C GLY A 632 12.36 15.39 -20.85
N ASN A 633 11.83 16.13 -19.88
CA ASN A 633 10.51 15.84 -19.31
C ASN A 633 9.38 16.03 -20.36
N GLU A 634 9.49 17.03 -21.24
CA GLU A 634 8.56 17.23 -22.36
C GLU A 634 8.58 16.07 -23.37
N GLN A 635 9.75 15.50 -23.65
CA GLN A 635 9.87 14.35 -24.55
C GLN A 635 9.18 13.11 -23.97
N VAL A 636 9.29 12.89 -22.66
CA VAL A 636 8.62 11.78 -21.96
C VAL A 636 7.11 11.91 -22.06
N VAL A 637 6.56 13.09 -21.76
CA VAL A 637 5.13 13.38 -21.89
C VAL A 637 4.66 13.17 -23.32
N ARG A 638 5.40 13.69 -24.31
CA ARG A 638 5.07 13.53 -25.73
C ARG A 638 4.96 12.06 -26.12
N ALA A 639 5.92 11.23 -25.71
CA ALA A 639 5.91 9.81 -26.03
C ALA A 639 4.72 9.08 -25.38
N ARG A 640 4.44 9.35 -24.10
CA ARG A 640 3.29 8.76 -23.40
C ARG A 640 1.95 9.21 -23.98
N PHE A 641 1.84 10.47 -24.42
CA PHE A 641 0.63 10.96 -25.10
C PHE A 641 0.49 10.39 -26.51
N ALA A 642 1.59 10.12 -27.22
CA ALA A 642 1.54 9.41 -28.49
C ALA A 642 1.04 7.97 -28.33
N ASP A 643 1.46 7.28 -27.27
CA ASP A 643 0.93 5.95 -26.90
C ASP A 643 -0.57 6.00 -26.59
N ALA A 644 -0.98 6.91 -25.71
CA ALA A 644 -2.40 7.09 -25.40
C ALA A 644 -3.25 7.41 -26.65
N ALA A 645 -2.73 8.27 -27.54
CA ALA A 645 -3.39 8.58 -28.81
C ALA A 645 -3.47 7.36 -29.74
N PHE A 646 -2.43 6.52 -29.77
CA PHE A 646 -2.44 5.28 -30.52
C PHE A 646 -3.51 4.32 -30.00
N PHE A 647 -3.54 4.04 -28.69
CA PHE A 647 -4.53 3.14 -28.11
C PHE A 647 -5.97 3.61 -28.34
N ILE A 648 -6.24 4.89 -28.10
CA ILE A 648 -7.57 5.46 -28.34
C ILE A 648 -7.95 5.34 -29.82
N ARG A 649 -7.02 5.63 -30.74
CA ARG A 649 -7.27 5.52 -32.19
C ARG A 649 -7.53 4.09 -32.62
N GLU A 650 -6.88 3.10 -32.02
CA GLU A 650 -7.18 1.69 -32.28
C GLU A 650 -8.54 1.28 -31.69
N ASP A 651 -8.83 1.70 -30.46
CA ASP A 651 -10.06 1.34 -29.76
C ASP A 651 -11.31 1.92 -30.45
N VAL A 652 -11.26 3.17 -30.94
CA VAL A 652 -12.40 3.83 -31.61
C VAL A 652 -12.71 3.30 -33.01
N LYS A 653 -11.90 2.37 -33.54
CA LYS A 653 -12.24 1.64 -34.79
C LYS A 653 -13.44 0.71 -34.61
N SER A 654 -13.74 0.32 -33.38
CA SER A 654 -14.86 -0.53 -33.00
C SER A 654 -15.80 0.23 -32.06
N LYS A 655 -17.10 -0.12 -32.05
CA LYS A 655 -18.02 0.41 -31.04
C LYS A 655 -17.75 -0.25 -29.70
N LEU A 656 -18.13 0.41 -28.60
CA LEU A 656 -17.97 -0.15 -27.25
C LEU A 656 -18.64 -1.53 -27.11
N GLU A 657 -19.79 -1.73 -27.74
CA GLU A 657 -20.52 -2.99 -27.74
C GLU A 657 -19.76 -4.15 -28.42
N ASP A 658 -18.93 -3.84 -29.43
CA ASP A 658 -18.14 -4.84 -30.16
C ASP A 658 -17.05 -5.48 -29.28
N PHE A 659 -16.74 -4.86 -28.13
CA PHE A 659 -15.80 -5.39 -27.14
C PHE A 659 -16.43 -6.40 -26.18
N LEU A 660 -17.76 -6.50 -26.09
CA LEU A 660 -18.43 -7.41 -25.15
C LEU A 660 -18.00 -8.88 -25.31
N PRO A 661 -17.93 -9.46 -26.53
CA PRO A 661 -17.48 -10.85 -26.68
C PRO A 661 -16.06 -11.08 -26.14
N ARG A 662 -15.19 -10.07 -26.21
CA ARG A 662 -13.81 -10.15 -25.71
C ARG A 662 -13.75 -10.20 -24.18
N LEU A 663 -14.78 -9.76 -23.45
CA LEU A 663 -14.83 -9.97 -21.99
C LEU A 663 -14.82 -11.46 -21.61
N GLY A 664 -15.16 -12.35 -22.54
CA GLY A 664 -15.06 -13.81 -22.36
C GLY A 664 -13.64 -14.31 -22.13
N THR A 665 -12.61 -13.56 -22.58
CA THR A 665 -11.20 -13.91 -22.36
C THR A 665 -10.69 -13.50 -20.99
N LEU A 666 -11.36 -12.54 -20.34
CA LEU A 666 -10.96 -11.99 -19.04
C LEU A 666 -11.65 -12.78 -17.91
N THR A 667 -10.92 -13.66 -17.23
CA THR A 667 -11.49 -14.43 -16.11
C THR A 667 -11.82 -13.54 -14.92
N PHE A 668 -13.06 -13.58 -14.43
CA PHE A 668 -13.44 -12.95 -13.16
C PHE A 668 -12.98 -13.82 -11.99
N GLN A 669 -13.42 -15.08 -11.96
CA GLN A 669 -13.02 -16.08 -10.97
C GLN A 669 -13.33 -17.48 -11.51
N VAL A 670 -12.46 -18.47 -11.27
CA VAL A 670 -12.52 -19.83 -11.88
C VAL A 670 -13.92 -20.48 -11.84
N LYS A 671 -14.65 -20.37 -10.73
CA LYS A 671 -15.99 -20.96 -10.54
C LYS A 671 -17.13 -20.06 -11.04
N LEU A 672 -16.89 -18.75 -11.12
CA LEU A 672 -17.87 -17.73 -11.51
C LEU A 672 -17.76 -17.32 -12.99
N GLY A 673 -16.78 -17.84 -13.71
CA GLY A 673 -16.58 -17.61 -15.14
C GLY A 673 -15.81 -16.33 -15.47
N SER A 674 -16.09 -15.82 -16.67
CA SER A 674 -15.47 -14.64 -17.27
C SER A 674 -16.12 -13.33 -16.82
N MET A 675 -15.51 -12.21 -17.20
CA MET A 675 -16.12 -10.89 -17.04
C MET A 675 -17.36 -10.74 -17.93
N LEU A 676 -17.46 -11.46 -19.06
CA LEU A 676 -18.69 -11.53 -19.85
C LEU A 676 -19.81 -12.22 -19.08
N ASP A 677 -19.52 -13.36 -18.44
CA ASP A 677 -20.49 -14.05 -17.58
C ASP A 677 -20.96 -13.15 -16.45
N LYS A 678 -20.04 -12.36 -15.87
CA LYS A 678 -20.37 -11.34 -14.87
C LYS A 678 -21.30 -10.25 -15.43
N THR A 679 -20.99 -9.68 -16.58
CA THR A 679 -21.86 -8.67 -17.23
C THR A 679 -23.28 -9.22 -17.47
N HIS A 680 -23.41 -10.46 -17.97
CA HIS A 680 -24.72 -11.11 -18.12
C HIS A 680 -25.45 -11.34 -16.78
N ARG A 681 -24.73 -11.62 -15.69
CA ARG A 681 -25.33 -11.71 -14.35
C ARG A 681 -25.80 -10.35 -13.86
N ILE A 682 -25.02 -9.28 -14.09
CA ILE A 682 -25.39 -7.90 -13.76
C ILE A 682 -26.68 -7.51 -14.51
N GLU A 683 -26.77 -7.76 -15.81
CA GLU A 683 -28.00 -7.49 -16.59
C GLU A 683 -29.23 -8.17 -15.98
N LYS A 684 -29.13 -9.46 -15.66
CA LYS A 684 -30.23 -10.22 -15.05
C LYS A 684 -30.56 -9.73 -13.63
N LEU A 685 -29.54 -9.39 -12.85
CA LEU A 685 -29.70 -8.92 -11.49
C LEU A 685 -30.39 -7.56 -11.47
N VAL A 686 -30.01 -6.66 -12.37
CA VAL A 686 -30.66 -5.36 -12.55
C VAL A 686 -32.17 -5.52 -12.76
N GLU A 687 -32.63 -6.45 -13.61
CA GLU A 687 -34.08 -6.71 -13.77
C GLU A 687 -34.77 -7.13 -12.48
N ARG A 688 -34.08 -7.87 -11.60
CA ARG A 688 -34.59 -8.28 -10.29
C ARG A 688 -34.57 -7.15 -9.25
N LEU A 689 -33.66 -6.19 -9.41
CA LEU A 689 -33.53 -5.05 -8.50
C LEU A 689 -34.44 -3.88 -8.88
N ILE A 690 -34.84 -3.73 -10.15
CA ILE A 690 -35.76 -2.66 -10.59
C ILE A 690 -37.04 -2.59 -9.72
N PRO A 691 -37.75 -3.68 -9.39
CA PRO A 691 -38.93 -3.59 -8.52
C PRO A 691 -38.62 -3.14 -7.08
N MET A 692 -37.38 -3.29 -6.63
CA MET A 692 -36.91 -2.90 -5.30
C MET A 692 -36.53 -1.42 -5.22
N VAL A 693 -36.37 -0.75 -6.37
CA VAL A 693 -35.96 0.65 -6.49
C VAL A 693 -37.00 1.41 -7.31
N LYS A 694 -37.59 2.48 -6.76
CA LYS A 694 -38.68 3.22 -7.44
C LYS A 694 -38.16 4.07 -8.60
N LEU A 695 -37.88 3.46 -9.74
CA LEU A 695 -37.39 4.10 -10.96
C LEU A 695 -38.51 4.44 -11.94
N ASP A 696 -38.32 5.49 -12.74
CA ASP A 696 -39.20 5.81 -13.86
C ASP A 696 -38.85 5.01 -15.13
N ALA A 697 -39.68 5.11 -16.18
CA ALA A 697 -39.49 4.35 -17.41
C ALA A 697 -38.24 4.75 -18.21
N ALA A 698 -37.79 6.00 -18.11
CA ALA A 698 -36.62 6.50 -18.82
C ALA A 698 -35.32 6.01 -18.14
N ASP A 699 -35.30 5.99 -16.81
CA ASP A 699 -34.23 5.42 -16.00
C ASP A 699 -34.09 3.92 -16.26
N ILE A 700 -35.20 3.18 -16.35
CA ILE A 700 -35.17 1.73 -16.63
C ILE A 700 -34.50 1.44 -17.99
N ALA A 701 -34.79 2.21 -19.04
CA ALA A 701 -34.15 2.03 -20.34
C ALA A 701 -32.64 2.32 -20.27
N THR A 702 -32.26 3.37 -19.55
CA THR A 702 -30.85 3.75 -19.33
C THR A 702 -30.09 2.68 -18.55
N VAL A 703 -30.70 2.19 -17.46
CA VAL A 703 -30.21 1.10 -16.61
C VAL A 703 -29.90 -0.15 -17.42
N ARG A 704 -30.84 -0.59 -18.27
CA ARG A 704 -30.67 -1.79 -19.11
C ARG A 704 -29.49 -1.64 -20.05
N ARG A 705 -29.43 -0.52 -20.78
CA ARG A 705 -28.35 -0.31 -21.76
C ARG A 705 -26.99 -0.16 -21.08
N ALA A 706 -26.92 0.55 -19.95
CA ALA A 706 -25.69 0.70 -19.18
C ALA A 706 -25.22 -0.64 -18.56
N ALA A 707 -26.15 -1.49 -18.11
CA ALA A 707 -25.83 -2.84 -17.62
C ALA A 707 -25.21 -3.71 -18.73
N THR A 708 -25.77 -3.66 -19.95
CA THR A 708 -25.21 -4.39 -21.10
C THR A 708 -23.81 -3.96 -21.45
N LEU A 709 -23.55 -2.66 -21.50
CA LEU A 709 -22.24 -2.11 -21.82
C LEU A 709 -21.28 -2.11 -20.61
N SER A 710 -21.72 -2.58 -19.45
CA SER A 710 -20.91 -2.53 -18.24
C SER A 710 -19.64 -3.36 -18.40
N LYS A 711 -18.52 -2.77 -17.96
CA LYS A 711 -17.17 -3.38 -18.01
C LYS A 711 -16.61 -3.61 -19.41
N ALA A 712 -17.32 -3.27 -20.49
CA ALA A 712 -16.86 -3.47 -21.87
C ALA A 712 -15.50 -2.81 -22.15
N ASP A 713 -15.21 -1.70 -21.47
CA ASP A 713 -13.96 -0.98 -21.59
C ASP A 713 -12.75 -1.74 -21.03
N LEU A 714 -12.92 -2.73 -20.15
CA LEU A 714 -11.80 -3.48 -19.54
C LEU A 714 -10.89 -4.20 -20.54
N VAL A 715 -11.38 -4.45 -21.75
CA VAL A 715 -10.65 -5.16 -22.83
C VAL A 715 -10.25 -4.22 -23.98
N THR A 716 -10.43 -2.92 -23.80
CA THR A 716 -9.90 -1.88 -24.68
C THR A 716 -8.40 -1.71 -24.42
N GLN A 717 -7.62 -1.39 -25.46
CA GLN A 717 -6.17 -1.25 -25.33
C GLN A 717 -5.81 -0.17 -24.31
N MET A 718 -6.55 0.95 -24.30
CA MET A 718 -6.29 2.04 -23.36
C MET A 718 -6.49 1.64 -21.90
N VAL A 719 -7.52 0.85 -21.58
CA VAL A 719 -7.77 0.41 -20.20
C VAL A 719 -6.86 -0.76 -19.80
N ILE A 720 -6.46 -1.61 -20.76
CA ILE A 720 -5.43 -2.63 -20.51
C ILE A 720 -4.12 -1.96 -20.10
N GLU A 721 -3.69 -0.91 -20.81
CA GLU A 721 -2.50 -0.14 -20.47
C GLU A 721 -2.70 0.66 -19.16
N MET A 722 -3.84 1.33 -19.00
CA MET A 722 -4.12 2.23 -17.88
C MET A 722 -5.42 1.83 -17.16
N THR A 723 -5.35 0.76 -16.38
CA THR A 723 -6.51 0.18 -15.66
C THR A 723 -7.21 1.15 -14.70
N SER A 724 -6.53 2.21 -14.25
CA SER A 724 -7.15 3.27 -13.44
C SER A 724 -8.17 4.13 -14.20
N LEU A 725 -8.20 4.06 -15.54
CA LEU A 725 -9.14 4.79 -16.38
C LEU A 725 -10.41 4.00 -16.72
N GLN A 726 -10.58 2.79 -16.16
CA GLN A 726 -11.82 2.03 -16.30
C GLN A 726 -13.04 2.85 -15.80
N GLY A 727 -14.18 2.68 -16.46
CA GLY A 727 -15.39 3.49 -16.29
C GLY A 727 -15.29 4.85 -17.00
N THR A 728 -14.19 5.59 -16.83
CA THR A 728 -13.95 6.87 -17.52
C THR A 728 -13.84 6.66 -19.03
N MET A 729 -13.00 5.70 -19.45
CA MET A 729 -12.89 5.34 -20.87
C MET A 729 -14.17 4.66 -21.37
N GLY A 730 -14.86 3.86 -20.55
CA GLY A 730 -16.20 3.35 -20.88
C GLY A 730 -17.19 4.47 -21.24
N ARG A 731 -17.28 5.53 -20.43
CA ARG A 731 -18.10 6.72 -20.74
C ARG A 731 -17.65 7.40 -22.04
N TYR A 732 -16.34 7.58 -22.23
CA TYR A 732 -15.80 8.21 -23.44
C TYR A 732 -16.16 7.39 -24.69
N TYR A 733 -15.90 6.09 -24.70
CA TYR A 733 -16.16 5.21 -25.83
C TYR A 733 -17.65 4.98 -26.09
N ALA A 734 -18.50 4.97 -25.04
CA ALA A 734 -19.95 4.96 -25.20
C ALA A 734 -20.44 6.19 -25.99
N ARG A 735 -19.96 7.39 -25.63
CA ARG A 735 -20.27 8.64 -26.36
C ARG A 735 -19.78 8.59 -27.81
N GLN A 736 -18.55 8.11 -28.04
CA GLN A 736 -18.00 7.96 -29.40
C GLN A 736 -18.78 6.92 -30.23
N SER A 737 -19.36 5.91 -29.56
CA SER A 737 -20.21 4.90 -30.21
C SER A 737 -21.62 5.39 -30.52
N GLY A 738 -21.98 6.61 -30.10
CA GLY A 738 -23.29 7.22 -30.30
C GLY A 738 -24.32 6.89 -29.21
N GLU A 739 -23.91 6.38 -28.05
CA GLU A 739 -24.81 6.12 -26.92
C GLU A 739 -25.35 7.43 -26.30
N PRO A 740 -26.58 7.44 -25.75
CA PRO A 740 -27.10 8.59 -25.02
C PRO A 740 -26.18 9.01 -23.87
N GLN A 741 -26.17 10.32 -23.55
CA GLN A 741 -25.37 10.84 -22.45
C GLN A 741 -25.69 10.14 -21.12
N ALA A 742 -26.99 9.91 -20.82
CA ALA A 742 -27.42 9.23 -19.60
C ALA A 742 -26.84 7.81 -19.47
N VAL A 743 -26.75 7.05 -20.58
CA VAL A 743 -26.14 5.71 -20.60
C VAL A 743 -24.64 5.81 -20.35
N SER A 744 -23.97 6.73 -21.03
CA SER A 744 -22.53 6.94 -20.90
C SER A 744 -22.14 7.36 -19.48
N ASP A 745 -22.92 8.25 -18.87
CA ASP A 745 -22.72 8.70 -17.50
C ASP A 745 -22.99 7.58 -16.50
N ALA A 746 -24.04 6.77 -16.70
CA ALA A 746 -24.33 5.60 -15.87
C ALA A 746 -23.21 4.53 -15.90
N ILE A 747 -22.55 4.31 -17.05
CA ILE A 747 -21.39 3.41 -17.17
C ILE A 747 -20.23 3.85 -16.25
N PHE A 748 -19.93 5.16 -16.23
CA PHE A 748 -18.92 5.72 -15.34
C PHE A 748 -19.36 5.65 -13.88
N GLU A 749 -20.58 6.09 -13.60
CA GLU A 749 -21.14 6.17 -12.25
C GLU A 749 -21.28 4.80 -11.57
N ALA A 750 -21.44 3.71 -12.33
CA ALA A 750 -21.49 2.36 -11.76
C ALA A 750 -20.24 2.00 -10.93
N TYR A 751 -19.09 2.62 -11.24
CA TYR A 751 -17.85 2.47 -10.48
C TYR A 751 -17.78 3.31 -9.21
N LEU A 752 -18.69 4.27 -9.02
CA LEU A 752 -18.70 5.19 -7.89
C LEU A 752 -19.43 4.62 -6.67
N PRO A 753 -18.94 4.86 -5.44
CA PRO A 753 -17.63 5.43 -5.10
C PRO A 753 -16.51 4.40 -5.33
N ARG A 754 -15.33 4.88 -5.75
CA ARG A 754 -14.12 4.05 -5.97
C ARG A 754 -13.28 3.88 -4.70
N SER A 755 -13.38 4.81 -3.76
CA SER A 755 -12.70 4.78 -2.46
C SER A 755 -13.60 5.39 -1.39
N ALA A 756 -13.25 5.23 -0.11
CA ALA A 756 -13.96 5.91 0.96
C ALA A 756 -13.88 7.44 0.74
N GLY A 757 -15.02 8.13 0.78
CA GLY A 757 -15.10 9.58 0.56
C GLY A 757 -15.11 10.03 -0.90
N ASP A 758 -15.06 9.12 -1.88
CA ASP A 758 -15.32 9.44 -3.29
C ASP A 758 -16.79 9.82 -3.48
N GLN A 759 -17.11 10.51 -4.58
CA GLN A 759 -18.48 10.91 -4.90
C GLN A 759 -19.39 9.69 -5.09
N ALA A 760 -20.66 9.82 -4.72
CA ALA A 760 -21.70 8.84 -5.03
C ALA A 760 -22.15 8.98 -6.50
N PRO A 761 -22.77 7.94 -7.10
CA PRO A 761 -23.46 8.05 -8.38
C PRO A 761 -24.43 9.23 -8.39
N GLY A 762 -24.44 10.03 -9.46
CA GLY A 762 -25.33 11.17 -9.63
C GLY A 762 -26.70 10.81 -10.21
N SER A 763 -26.82 9.66 -10.88
CA SER A 763 -28.07 9.18 -11.48
C SER A 763 -28.59 7.88 -10.83
N PRO A 764 -29.92 7.66 -10.85
CA PRO A 764 -30.50 6.39 -10.42
C PRO A 764 -29.99 5.20 -11.25
N ALA A 765 -29.68 5.43 -12.53
CA ALA A 765 -29.15 4.40 -13.41
C ALA A 765 -27.73 3.95 -13.02
N GLY A 766 -26.83 4.89 -12.77
CA GLY A 766 -25.49 4.61 -12.26
C GLY A 766 -25.52 3.91 -10.91
N LEU A 767 -26.41 4.35 -10.00
CA LEU A 767 -26.63 3.73 -8.70
C LEU A 767 -27.01 2.25 -8.84
N LEU A 768 -28.05 1.94 -9.64
CA LEU A 768 -28.59 0.58 -9.72
C LEU A 768 -27.61 -0.40 -10.38
N VAL A 769 -26.92 0.01 -11.45
CA VAL A 769 -25.89 -0.81 -12.11
C VAL A 769 -24.71 -1.03 -11.16
N GLY A 770 -24.27 0.01 -10.44
CA GLY A 770 -23.21 -0.09 -9.44
C GLY A 770 -23.58 -0.96 -8.23
N MET A 771 -24.84 -0.95 -7.81
CA MET A 771 -25.36 -1.86 -6.77
C MET A 771 -25.35 -3.31 -7.26
N ALA A 772 -25.83 -3.57 -8.48
CA ALA A 772 -25.85 -4.91 -9.06
C ALA A 772 -24.43 -5.51 -9.19
N ASP A 773 -23.45 -4.74 -9.68
CA ASP A 773 -22.04 -5.17 -9.77
C ASP A 773 -21.45 -5.54 -8.40
N ARG A 774 -21.73 -4.74 -7.37
CA ARG A 774 -21.24 -4.98 -6.00
C ARG A 774 -21.93 -6.18 -5.36
N LEU A 775 -23.24 -6.32 -5.51
CA LEU A 775 -24.00 -7.46 -4.99
C LEU A 775 -23.58 -8.77 -5.67
N ASP A 776 -23.40 -8.79 -7.00
CA ASP A 776 -22.87 -9.96 -7.73
C ASP A 776 -21.47 -10.35 -7.21
N THR A 777 -20.58 -9.37 -7.08
CA THR A 777 -19.21 -9.58 -6.61
C THR A 777 -19.18 -10.17 -5.20
N LEU A 778 -19.91 -9.57 -4.27
CA LEU A 778 -19.93 -9.98 -2.87
C LEU A 778 -20.57 -11.37 -2.71
N ALA A 779 -21.77 -11.58 -3.27
CA ALA A 779 -22.45 -12.86 -3.18
C ALA A 779 -21.65 -13.98 -3.86
N GLY A 780 -21.10 -13.71 -5.05
CA GLY A 780 -20.33 -14.68 -5.82
C GLY A 780 -19.04 -15.11 -5.13
N LEU A 781 -18.24 -14.16 -4.60
CA LEU A 781 -16.96 -14.48 -3.95
C LEU A 781 -17.15 -15.20 -2.61
N PHE A 782 -18.18 -14.87 -1.84
CA PHE A 782 -18.54 -15.63 -0.63
C PHE A 782 -18.98 -17.06 -0.98
N ALA A 783 -19.83 -17.23 -1.99
CA ALA A 783 -20.25 -18.56 -2.47
C ALA A 783 -19.05 -19.38 -3.01
N ALA A 784 -18.04 -18.73 -3.59
CA ALA A 784 -16.83 -19.38 -4.07
C ALA A 784 -15.87 -19.84 -2.94
N GLY A 785 -16.10 -19.39 -1.70
CA GLY A 785 -15.26 -19.66 -0.52
C GLY A 785 -14.09 -18.68 -0.36
N LEU A 786 -14.21 -17.46 -0.91
CA LEU A 786 -13.14 -16.46 -0.96
C LEU A 786 -13.40 -15.25 -0.06
N ALA A 787 -14.10 -15.46 1.07
CA ALA A 787 -14.30 -14.42 2.07
C ALA A 787 -12.95 -13.87 2.58
N PRO A 788 -12.78 -12.54 2.73
CA PRO A 788 -11.51 -11.97 3.18
C PRO A 788 -11.12 -12.45 4.60
N THR A 789 -9.86 -12.84 4.79
CA THR A 789 -9.32 -13.26 6.10
C THR A 789 -8.12 -12.39 6.50
N GLY A 790 -8.06 -11.94 7.76
CA GLY A 790 -6.98 -11.07 8.25
C GLY A 790 -6.87 -9.76 7.47
N THR A 791 -5.67 -9.33 7.09
CA THR A 791 -5.46 -8.10 6.30
C THR A 791 -5.65 -8.31 4.79
N LYS A 792 -5.58 -9.55 4.28
CA LYS A 792 -5.63 -9.86 2.84
C LYS A 792 -7.05 -9.69 2.26
N ASP A 793 -7.17 -8.86 1.23
CA ASP A 793 -8.40 -8.67 0.45
C ASP A 793 -8.08 -8.55 -1.05
N PRO A 794 -7.72 -9.66 -1.72
CA PRO A 794 -7.23 -9.64 -3.10
C PRO A 794 -8.28 -9.21 -4.14
N PHE A 795 -9.58 -9.24 -3.78
CA PHE A 795 -10.68 -8.87 -4.66
C PHE A 795 -11.37 -7.55 -4.24
N ALA A 796 -10.76 -6.80 -3.32
CA ALA A 796 -11.29 -5.53 -2.80
C ALA A 796 -12.75 -5.62 -2.29
N GLN A 797 -13.15 -6.74 -1.68
CA GLN A 797 -14.50 -6.96 -1.17
C GLN A 797 -14.85 -5.96 -0.06
N ARG A 798 -13.88 -5.53 0.75
CA ARG A 798 -14.11 -4.48 1.78
C ARG A 798 -14.53 -3.16 1.14
N ARG A 799 -13.86 -2.79 0.05
CA ARG A 799 -14.15 -1.57 -0.72
C ARG A 799 -15.51 -1.68 -1.41
N ALA A 800 -15.83 -2.83 -1.99
CA ALA A 800 -17.13 -3.08 -2.60
C ALA A 800 -18.28 -2.97 -1.59
N ALA A 801 -18.13 -3.59 -0.42
CA ALA A 801 -19.13 -3.52 0.66
C ALA A 801 -19.30 -2.10 1.20
N LEU A 802 -18.19 -1.38 1.44
CA LEU A 802 -18.25 0.00 1.90
C LEU A 802 -18.92 0.93 0.88
N GLY A 803 -18.58 0.79 -0.41
CA GLY A 803 -19.20 1.58 -1.47
C GLY A 803 -20.69 1.29 -1.64
N LEU A 804 -21.12 0.04 -1.46
CA LEU A 804 -22.54 -0.33 -1.44
C LEU A 804 -23.27 0.35 -0.26
N VAL A 805 -22.69 0.29 0.94
CA VAL A 805 -23.24 0.94 2.14
C VAL A 805 -23.35 2.46 1.96
N GLN A 806 -22.29 3.11 1.48
CA GLN A 806 -22.27 4.55 1.24
C GLN A 806 -23.35 4.96 0.24
N ASN A 807 -23.48 4.25 -0.88
CA ASN A 807 -24.50 4.53 -1.88
C ASN A 807 -25.92 4.44 -1.31
N LEU A 808 -26.21 3.39 -0.55
CA LEU A 808 -27.52 3.21 0.09
C LEU A 808 -27.83 4.32 1.09
N ILE A 809 -26.84 4.76 1.88
CA ILE A 809 -27.01 5.86 2.84
C ILE A 809 -27.18 7.21 2.13
N THR A 810 -26.31 7.54 1.18
CA THR A 810 -26.31 8.84 0.48
C THR A 810 -27.58 9.06 -0.32
N TRP A 811 -28.12 8.01 -0.94
CA TRP A 811 -29.40 8.07 -1.66
C TRP A 811 -30.63 7.87 -0.77
N GLU A 812 -30.43 7.69 0.54
CA GLU A 812 -31.48 7.32 1.51
C GLU A 812 -32.38 6.18 1.02
N LEU A 813 -31.77 5.21 0.32
CA LEU A 813 -32.51 4.18 -0.37
C LEU A 813 -32.97 3.09 0.60
N ASN A 814 -34.29 2.96 0.75
CA ASN A 814 -34.89 1.88 1.54
C ASN A 814 -34.73 0.54 0.82
N PHE A 815 -33.63 -0.16 1.08
CA PHE A 815 -33.24 -1.39 0.41
C PHE A 815 -32.87 -2.48 1.42
N ASP A 816 -33.49 -3.65 1.29
CA ASP A 816 -33.15 -4.83 2.09
C ASP A 816 -32.01 -5.61 1.43
N LEU A 817 -30.83 -5.59 2.05
CA LEU A 817 -29.66 -6.32 1.57
C LEU A 817 -29.89 -7.84 1.55
N LYS A 818 -30.77 -8.40 2.39
CA LYS A 818 -31.11 -9.84 2.33
C LYS A 818 -31.77 -10.16 1.00
N ALA A 819 -32.76 -9.37 0.60
CA ALA A 819 -33.43 -9.52 -0.68
C ALA A 819 -32.47 -9.29 -1.87
N GLY A 820 -31.59 -8.29 -1.77
CA GLY A 820 -30.58 -8.02 -2.79
C GLY A 820 -29.55 -9.15 -2.95
N LEU A 821 -29.04 -9.69 -1.83
CA LEU A 821 -28.09 -10.80 -1.84
C LEU A 821 -28.74 -12.10 -2.34
N GLN A 822 -30.00 -12.35 -1.97
CA GLN A 822 -30.76 -13.49 -2.51
C GLN A 822 -30.96 -13.35 -4.03
N ALA A 823 -31.34 -12.17 -4.51
CA ALA A 823 -31.51 -11.91 -5.94
C ALA A 823 -30.20 -12.12 -6.73
N ALA A 824 -29.04 -11.75 -6.13
CA ALA A 824 -27.73 -12.02 -6.70
C ALA A 824 -27.38 -13.52 -6.67
N ALA A 825 -27.60 -14.19 -5.53
CA ALA A 825 -27.39 -15.62 -5.33
C ALA A 825 -28.15 -16.47 -6.35
N ASP A 826 -29.40 -16.14 -6.64
CA ASP A 826 -30.25 -16.81 -7.63
C ASP A 826 -29.73 -16.70 -9.08
N GLY A 827 -28.74 -15.84 -9.33
CA GLY A 827 -28.12 -15.62 -10.64
C GLY A 827 -26.76 -16.29 -10.82
N LEU A 828 -26.19 -16.87 -9.75
CA LEU A 828 -24.84 -17.45 -9.75
C LEU A 828 -24.79 -18.81 -10.46
N SER A 829 -23.63 -19.14 -11.04
CA SER A 829 -23.33 -20.45 -11.62
C SER A 829 -23.03 -21.53 -10.58
N ILE A 830 -22.89 -21.15 -9.31
CA ILE A 830 -22.58 -22.02 -8.18
C ILE A 830 -23.59 -21.85 -7.05
N PRO A 831 -23.81 -22.87 -6.20
CA PRO A 831 -24.70 -22.76 -5.06
C PRO A 831 -24.19 -21.72 -4.05
N ALA A 832 -25.03 -20.75 -3.70
CA ALA A 832 -24.81 -19.86 -2.57
C ALA A 832 -25.64 -20.34 -1.36
N SER A 833 -24.98 -21.07 -0.45
CA SER A 833 -25.66 -21.63 0.73
C SER A 833 -26.19 -20.52 1.65
N PRO A 834 -27.23 -20.78 2.46
CA PRO A 834 -27.73 -19.81 3.44
C PRO A 834 -26.63 -19.27 4.36
N GLU A 835 -25.66 -20.12 4.74
CA GLU A 835 -24.52 -19.74 5.57
C GLU A 835 -23.59 -18.76 4.83
N SER A 836 -23.32 -18.97 3.54
CA SER A 836 -22.49 -18.07 2.74
C SER A 836 -23.14 -16.69 2.56
N GLN A 837 -24.47 -16.66 2.37
CA GLN A 837 -25.24 -15.42 2.25
C GLN A 837 -25.29 -14.67 3.59
N ALA A 838 -25.51 -15.38 4.70
CA ALA A 838 -25.48 -14.81 6.04
C ALA A 838 -24.09 -14.22 6.37
N ALA A 839 -23.01 -14.95 6.08
CA ALA A 839 -21.64 -14.47 6.26
C ALA A 839 -21.35 -13.22 5.41
N CYS A 840 -21.85 -13.17 4.17
CA CYS A 840 -21.73 -11.99 3.31
C CYS A 840 -22.51 -10.80 3.88
N LEU A 841 -23.72 -11.02 4.39
CA LEU A 841 -24.52 -9.98 5.03
C LEU A 841 -23.81 -9.43 6.28
N ASP A 842 -23.34 -10.29 7.17
CA ASP A 842 -22.61 -9.91 8.38
C ASP A 842 -21.34 -9.12 8.03
N PHE A 843 -20.66 -9.50 6.94
CA PHE A 843 -19.50 -8.77 6.43
C PHE A 843 -19.86 -7.34 5.99
N ILE A 844 -21.00 -7.14 5.32
CA ILE A 844 -21.48 -5.81 4.93
C ILE A 844 -21.91 -5.00 6.16
N ILE A 845 -22.63 -5.62 7.10
CA ILE A 845 -23.05 -5.00 8.37
C ILE A 845 -21.84 -4.53 9.18
N GLY A 846 -20.77 -5.34 9.24
CA GLY A 846 -19.53 -4.95 9.91
C GLY A 846 -18.87 -3.71 9.30
N ARG A 847 -19.03 -3.45 7.99
CA ARG A 847 -18.53 -2.21 7.35
C ARG A 847 -19.41 -1.02 7.66
N LEU A 848 -20.73 -1.23 7.69
CA LEU A 848 -21.68 -0.22 8.15
C LEU A 848 -21.41 0.18 9.61
N GLN A 849 -21.14 -0.79 10.49
CA GLN A 849 -20.77 -0.54 11.88
C GLN A 849 -19.53 0.35 11.98
N ASN A 850 -18.44 -0.03 11.31
CA ASN A 850 -17.20 0.76 11.34
C ASN A 850 -17.42 2.18 10.82
N LEU A 851 -18.13 2.34 9.70
CA LEU A 851 -18.44 3.65 9.13
C LEU A 851 -19.20 4.55 10.12
N LEU A 852 -20.19 4.01 10.84
CA LEU A 852 -20.97 4.77 11.83
C LEU A 852 -20.12 5.12 13.08
N LEU A 853 -19.24 4.22 13.51
CA LEU A 853 -18.32 4.50 14.63
C LEU A 853 -17.30 5.60 14.26
N GLU A 854 -16.75 5.54 13.05
CA GLU A 854 -15.83 6.58 12.52
C GLU A 854 -16.52 7.95 12.41
N GLN A 855 -17.84 7.99 12.19
CA GLN A 855 -18.64 9.23 12.23
C GLN A 855 -18.88 9.76 13.66
N GLY A 856 -18.41 9.06 14.70
CA GLY A 856 -18.49 9.50 16.09
C GLY A 856 -19.73 9.05 16.86
N TYR A 857 -20.52 8.12 16.33
CA TYR A 857 -21.67 7.57 17.06
C TYR A 857 -21.23 6.59 18.17
N ARG A 858 -21.99 6.56 19.28
CA ARG A 858 -21.70 5.66 20.42
C ARG A 858 -21.81 4.19 20.02
N HIS A 859 -20.90 3.37 20.54
CA HIS A 859 -20.83 1.94 20.22
C HIS A 859 -22.11 1.17 20.57
N ASP A 860 -22.68 1.44 21.76
CA ASP A 860 -23.89 0.78 22.25
C ASP A 860 -25.13 1.15 21.41
N VAL A 861 -25.26 2.41 21.01
CA VAL A 861 -26.32 2.91 20.10
C VAL A 861 -26.22 2.24 18.72
N VAL A 862 -25.01 2.18 18.15
CA VAL A 862 -24.78 1.53 16.87
C VAL A 862 -25.13 0.03 16.96
N ALA A 863 -24.66 -0.66 18.01
CA ALA A 863 -24.97 -2.08 18.21
C ALA A 863 -26.47 -2.34 18.37
N ALA A 864 -27.20 -1.49 19.10
CA ALA A 864 -28.63 -1.62 19.31
C ALA A 864 -29.42 -1.53 17.99
N VAL A 865 -29.12 -0.52 17.15
CA VAL A 865 -29.84 -0.34 15.88
C VAL A 865 -29.46 -1.42 14.88
N LEU A 866 -28.18 -1.76 14.75
CA LEU A 866 -27.72 -2.75 13.77
C LEU A 866 -28.25 -4.16 14.03
N ALA A 867 -28.55 -4.51 15.28
CA ALA A 867 -29.15 -5.79 15.63
C ALA A 867 -30.52 -6.01 14.94
N GLU A 868 -31.29 -4.93 14.72
CA GLU A 868 -32.63 -4.99 14.12
C GLU A 868 -32.66 -4.49 12.68
N GLN A 869 -31.86 -3.46 12.37
CA GLN A 869 -31.90 -2.73 11.09
C GLN A 869 -30.66 -2.91 10.23
N GLY A 870 -29.67 -3.71 10.65
CA GLY A 870 -28.39 -3.84 9.94
C GLY A 870 -28.51 -4.29 8.48
N ALA A 871 -29.56 -5.02 8.12
CA ALA A 871 -29.82 -5.42 6.74
C ALA A 871 -30.22 -4.25 5.81
N ASN A 872 -30.50 -3.06 6.33
CA ASN A 872 -30.87 -1.89 5.56
C ASN A 872 -30.00 -0.69 5.99
N PRO A 873 -28.90 -0.41 5.29
CA PRO A 873 -27.95 0.62 5.68
C PRO A 873 -28.54 2.03 5.82
N ALA A 874 -29.45 2.42 4.93
CA ALA A 874 -30.10 3.74 4.99
C ALA A 874 -30.98 3.86 6.24
N LEU A 875 -31.79 2.84 6.50
CA LEU A 875 -32.66 2.78 7.68
C LEU A 875 -31.84 2.75 8.98
N ALA A 876 -30.78 1.93 9.04
CA ALA A 876 -29.90 1.84 10.19
C ALA A 876 -29.16 3.15 10.47
N ALA A 877 -28.63 3.84 9.45
CA ALA A 877 -27.98 5.13 9.63
C ALA A 877 -28.96 6.18 10.18
N ARG A 878 -30.19 6.22 9.67
CA ARG A 878 -31.27 7.06 10.20
C ARG A 878 -31.62 6.68 11.63
N GLY A 879 -31.76 5.39 11.93
CA GLY A 879 -32.05 4.85 13.25
C GLY A 879 -30.98 5.21 14.28
N VAL A 880 -29.70 5.09 13.94
CA VAL A 880 -28.58 5.48 14.80
C VAL A 880 -28.61 6.98 15.10
N LYS A 881 -28.85 7.81 14.08
CA LYS A 881 -29.01 9.26 14.28
C LYS A 881 -30.17 9.59 15.22
N GLN A 882 -31.33 8.96 15.02
CA GLN A 882 -32.51 9.15 15.88
C GLN A 882 -32.26 8.66 17.31
N LEU A 883 -31.76 7.43 17.48
CA LEU A 883 -31.50 6.86 18.80
C LEU A 883 -30.44 7.67 19.56
N SER A 884 -29.42 8.20 18.86
CA SER A 884 -28.42 9.10 19.46
C SER A 884 -29.03 10.36 20.06
N VAL A 885 -30.13 10.88 19.49
CA VAL A 885 -30.88 12.00 20.07
C VAL A 885 -31.65 11.54 21.30
N TRP A 886 -32.33 10.40 21.23
CA TRP A 886 -33.15 9.85 22.33
C TRP A 886 -32.34 9.47 23.57
N VAL A 887 -31.16 8.86 23.42
CA VAL A 887 -30.32 8.50 24.58
C VAL A 887 -29.78 9.72 25.35
N ASN A 888 -29.84 10.90 24.74
CA ASN A 888 -29.49 12.18 25.36
C ASN A 888 -30.73 12.98 25.79
N HIS A 889 -31.93 12.41 25.68
CA HIS A 889 -33.17 13.06 26.09
C HIS A 889 -33.26 13.16 27.62
N ARG A 890 -33.87 14.24 28.14
CA ARG A 890 -33.96 14.51 29.59
C ARG A 890 -34.71 13.43 30.38
N GLU A 891 -35.62 12.73 29.70
CA GLU A 891 -36.46 11.67 30.29
C GLU A 891 -35.89 10.26 30.05
N TRP A 892 -34.69 10.14 29.48
CA TRP A 892 -34.09 8.84 29.13
C TRP A 892 -34.00 7.88 30.33
N ASP A 893 -33.64 8.40 31.50
CA ASP A 893 -33.57 7.67 32.78
C ASP A 893 -34.94 7.15 33.27
N THR A 894 -36.05 7.58 32.65
CA THR A 894 -37.39 7.04 32.90
C THR A 894 -37.83 6.09 31.79
N ILE A 895 -37.48 6.42 30.54
CA ILE A 895 -37.90 5.68 29.35
C ILE A 895 -37.24 4.30 29.28
N LEU A 896 -35.90 4.23 29.41
CA LEU A 896 -35.18 2.97 29.28
C LEU A 896 -35.55 1.97 30.40
N PRO A 897 -35.62 2.34 31.70
CA PRO A 897 -36.00 1.39 32.74
C PRO A 897 -37.41 0.83 32.62
N ALA A 898 -38.38 1.64 32.16
CA ALA A 898 -39.76 1.17 31.94
C ALA A 898 -39.81 0.06 30.89
N TYR A 899 -39.06 0.21 29.79
CA TYR A 899 -38.92 -0.82 28.76
C TYR A 899 -38.08 -2.02 29.25
N ALA A 900 -36.92 -1.76 29.84
CA ALA A 900 -35.98 -2.78 30.29
C ALA A 900 -36.61 -3.71 31.34
N ARG A 901 -37.48 -3.20 32.22
CA ARG A 901 -38.20 -4.01 33.21
C ARG A 901 -39.08 -5.07 32.55
N CYS A 902 -39.81 -4.71 31.49
CA CYS A 902 -40.64 -5.64 30.73
C CYS A 902 -39.78 -6.73 30.09
N VAL A 903 -38.70 -6.35 29.40
CA VAL A 903 -37.80 -7.28 28.70
C VAL A 903 -37.05 -8.19 29.68
N ARG A 904 -36.49 -7.66 30.78
CA ARG A 904 -35.74 -8.43 31.79
C ARG A 904 -36.58 -9.52 32.44
N ILE A 905 -37.88 -9.28 32.65
CA ILE A 905 -38.80 -10.27 33.22
C ILE A 905 -39.11 -11.39 32.20
N THR A 906 -39.18 -11.06 30.92
CA THR A 906 -39.59 -12.01 29.88
C THR A 906 -38.43 -12.71 29.16
N ARG A 907 -37.18 -12.22 29.28
CA ARG A 907 -36.02 -12.73 28.51
C ARG A 907 -35.75 -14.22 28.70
N ASP A 908 -36.00 -14.74 29.90
CA ASP A 908 -35.75 -16.15 30.26
C ASP A 908 -36.96 -17.05 29.94
N GLN A 909 -38.06 -16.47 29.45
CA GLN A 909 -39.29 -17.16 29.10
C GLN A 909 -39.30 -17.56 27.62
N LYS A 910 -38.88 -18.79 27.32
CA LYS A 910 -38.80 -19.31 25.94
C LYS A 910 -40.17 -19.61 25.30
N GLN A 911 -41.22 -19.73 26.11
CA GLN A 911 -42.59 -19.96 25.62
C GLN A 911 -43.32 -18.64 25.39
N GLU A 912 -44.07 -18.54 24.29
CA GLU A 912 -44.97 -17.41 24.07
C GLU A 912 -46.27 -17.63 24.83
N PHE A 913 -46.68 -16.63 25.63
CA PHE A 913 -47.92 -16.71 26.37
C PHE A 913 -49.06 -16.02 25.63
N GLU A 914 -50.12 -16.78 25.37
CA GLU A 914 -51.36 -16.25 24.81
C GLU A 914 -52.10 -15.41 25.85
N ILE A 915 -52.53 -14.20 25.46
CA ILE A 915 -53.30 -13.30 26.34
C ILE A 915 -54.79 -13.64 26.22
N LYS A 916 -55.41 -13.95 27.35
CA LYS A 916 -56.83 -14.30 27.51
C LYS A 916 -57.54 -13.22 28.35
N PRO A 917 -58.10 -12.16 27.73
CA PRO A 917 -58.67 -11.01 28.44
C PRO A 917 -59.78 -11.36 29.44
N GLN A 918 -60.50 -12.46 29.22
CA GLN A 918 -61.54 -13.00 30.09
C GLN A 918 -61.03 -13.47 31.47
N THR A 919 -59.72 -13.61 31.63
CA THR A 919 -59.05 -14.06 32.86
C THR A 919 -58.27 -12.95 33.57
N PHE A 920 -58.48 -11.69 33.18
CA PHE A 920 -57.93 -10.54 33.89
C PHE A 920 -58.63 -10.33 35.25
N VAL A 921 -57.83 -10.10 36.27
CA VAL A 921 -58.26 -9.96 37.67
C VAL A 921 -58.27 -8.49 38.07
N ASP A 922 -57.39 -7.67 37.49
CA ASP A 922 -57.27 -6.24 37.76
C ASP A 922 -57.54 -5.38 36.50
N GLU A 923 -58.07 -4.18 36.70
CA GLU A 923 -58.30 -3.21 35.62
C GLU A 923 -57.00 -2.73 34.96
N ALA A 924 -55.87 -2.78 35.68
CA ALA A 924 -54.55 -2.45 35.13
C ALA A 924 -54.15 -3.38 33.96
N GLU A 925 -54.58 -4.64 33.97
CA GLU A 925 -54.31 -5.61 32.90
C GLU A 925 -55.06 -5.24 31.61
N LYS A 926 -56.32 -4.79 31.74
CA LYS A 926 -57.15 -4.31 30.62
C LYS A 926 -56.59 -3.03 30.01
N LYS A 927 -56.23 -2.06 30.86
CA LYS A 927 -55.66 -0.78 30.43
C LYS A 927 -54.32 -0.96 29.71
N LEU A 928 -53.45 -1.85 30.21
CA LEU A 928 -52.19 -2.16 29.54
C LEU A 928 -52.40 -2.82 28.18
N LEU A 929 -53.31 -3.79 28.07
CA LEU A 929 -53.64 -4.41 26.79
C LEU A 929 -54.15 -3.38 25.76
N GLN A 930 -55.03 -2.47 26.18
CA GLN A 930 -55.57 -1.42 25.30
C GLN A 930 -54.45 -0.48 24.79
N ALA A 931 -53.57 -0.03 25.68
CA ALA A 931 -52.44 0.82 25.32
C ALA A 931 -51.47 0.11 24.35
N ILE A 932 -51.19 -1.18 24.56
CA ILE A 932 -50.37 -2.00 23.65
C ILE A 932 -51.02 -2.10 22.27
N LEU A 933 -52.33 -2.40 22.20
CA LEU A 933 -53.03 -2.55 20.91
C LEU A 933 -53.04 -1.26 20.09
N MET A 934 -53.17 -0.11 20.75
CA MET A 934 -53.05 1.20 20.09
C MET A 934 -51.62 1.42 19.58
N ALA A 935 -50.61 1.24 20.43
CA ALA A 935 -49.21 1.40 20.04
C ALA A 935 -48.77 0.45 18.92
N GLU A 936 -49.27 -0.79 18.90
CA GLU A 936 -49.01 -1.73 17.81
C GLU A 936 -49.66 -1.33 16.48
N THR A 937 -50.80 -0.63 16.52
CA THR A 937 -51.48 -0.16 15.30
C THR A 937 -50.70 0.99 14.67
N ASP A 938 -50.38 2.01 15.47
CA ASP A 938 -49.64 3.21 15.02
C ASP A 938 -48.20 2.86 14.58
N ARG A 939 -47.60 1.83 15.19
CA ARG A 939 -46.27 1.34 14.77
C ARG A 939 -46.26 0.68 13.40
N ARG A 940 -47.35 0.05 12.95
CA ARG A 940 -47.39 -0.57 11.61
C ARG A 940 -47.23 0.45 10.48
N GLU A 941 -47.45 1.73 10.77
CA GLU A 941 -47.29 2.81 9.80
C GLU A 941 -45.84 3.26 9.60
N SER A 942 -44.94 3.03 10.58
CA SER A 942 -43.52 3.40 10.48
C SER A 942 -42.62 2.61 11.43
N THR A 943 -41.50 2.11 10.93
CA THR A 943 -40.47 1.37 11.69
C THR A 943 -39.33 2.24 12.20
N SER A 944 -39.46 3.58 12.14
CA SER A 944 -38.41 4.51 12.60
C SER A 944 -38.27 4.49 14.13
N VAL A 945 -37.08 4.88 14.62
CA VAL A 945 -36.82 4.99 16.06
C VAL A 945 -37.69 6.09 16.68
N ASP A 946 -37.87 7.21 15.98
CA ASP A 946 -38.76 8.28 16.45
C ASP A 946 -40.21 7.82 16.60
N ASN A 947 -40.71 7.01 15.66
CA ASN A 947 -42.07 6.50 15.74
C ASN A 947 -42.23 5.55 16.93
N PHE A 948 -41.24 4.69 17.20
CA PHE A 948 -41.25 3.83 18.39
C PHE A 948 -41.41 4.65 19.67
N PHE A 949 -40.59 5.70 19.86
CA PHE A 949 -40.68 6.50 21.08
C PHE A 949 -41.98 7.32 21.14
N ALA A 950 -42.47 7.83 20.01
CA ALA A 950 -43.75 8.52 19.95
C ALA A 950 -44.92 7.63 20.43
N VAL A 951 -44.92 6.34 20.10
CA VAL A 951 -45.97 5.39 20.54
C VAL A 951 -45.68 4.78 21.91
N PHE A 952 -44.42 4.64 22.32
CA PHE A 952 -44.04 3.99 23.58
C PHE A 952 -44.16 4.92 24.80
N ILE A 953 -43.83 6.21 24.66
CA ILE A 953 -43.89 7.19 25.75
C ILE A 953 -45.29 7.23 26.41
N PRO A 954 -46.41 7.28 25.65
CA PRO A 954 -47.75 7.22 26.24
C PRO A 954 -48.07 5.92 27.00
N VAL A 955 -47.36 4.82 26.74
CA VAL A 955 -47.56 3.51 27.39
C VAL A 955 -46.84 3.44 28.75
N ILE A 956 -45.79 4.23 28.97
CA ILE A 956 -44.97 4.21 30.21
C ILE A 956 -45.82 4.40 31.49
N PRO A 957 -46.73 5.40 31.60
CA PRO A 957 -47.55 5.55 32.80
C PRO A 957 -48.44 4.34 33.08
N VAL A 958 -48.91 3.66 32.03
CA VAL A 958 -49.76 2.46 32.14
C VAL A 958 -48.93 1.25 32.59
N ILE A 959 -47.70 1.13 32.09
CA ILE A 959 -46.73 0.10 32.55
C ILE A 959 -46.41 0.29 34.04
N ASN A 960 -46.13 1.53 34.48
CA ASN A 960 -45.81 1.81 35.86
C ASN A 960 -46.99 1.46 36.78
N HIS A 961 -48.21 1.87 36.43
CA HIS A 961 -49.41 1.52 37.17
C HIS A 961 -49.65 0.00 37.21
N PHE A 962 -49.43 -0.71 36.10
CA PHE A 962 -49.50 -2.18 36.06
C PHE A 962 -48.55 -2.81 37.08
N PHE A 963 -47.30 -2.37 37.14
CA PHE A 963 -46.35 -2.90 38.11
C PHE A 963 -46.61 -2.52 39.57
N GLU A 964 -47.33 -1.43 39.82
CA GLU A 964 -47.80 -1.04 41.17
C GLU A 964 -49.02 -1.85 41.61
N ALA A 965 -49.94 -2.13 40.68
CA ALA A 965 -51.22 -2.77 40.96
C ALA A 965 -51.18 -4.30 40.91
N VAL A 966 -50.30 -4.90 40.10
CA VAL A 966 -50.30 -6.36 39.86
C VAL A 966 -48.97 -7.04 40.17
N LEU A 967 -49.07 -8.23 40.78
CA LEU A 967 -47.94 -9.15 40.93
C LEU A 967 -47.79 -9.99 39.65
N VAL A 968 -46.73 -9.73 38.86
CA VAL A 968 -46.50 -10.43 37.58
C VAL A 968 -46.33 -11.94 37.77
N MET A 969 -45.57 -12.35 38.78
CA MET A 969 -45.34 -13.75 39.14
C MET A 969 -46.46 -14.27 40.06
N ALA A 970 -47.71 -14.23 39.59
CA ALA A 970 -48.86 -14.75 40.32
C ALA A 970 -48.76 -16.27 40.56
N ASP A 971 -49.36 -16.73 41.66
CA ASP A 971 -49.43 -18.16 42.00
C ASP A 971 -50.28 -18.96 41.00
N ASP A 972 -51.35 -18.35 40.48
CA ASP A 972 -52.18 -18.92 39.43
C ASP A 972 -51.43 -18.93 38.08
N PRO A 973 -51.14 -20.12 37.51
CA PRO A 973 -50.42 -20.24 36.24
C PRO A 973 -51.10 -19.54 35.06
N ILE A 974 -52.44 -19.46 35.05
CA ILE A 974 -53.20 -18.83 33.96
C ILE A 974 -53.04 -17.30 34.05
N VAL A 975 -53.19 -16.72 35.24
CA VAL A 975 -53.02 -15.28 35.48
C VAL A 975 -51.57 -14.86 35.23
N ARG A 976 -50.60 -15.65 35.72
CA ARG A 976 -49.18 -15.43 35.44
C ARG A 976 -48.87 -15.47 33.93
N GLY A 977 -49.43 -16.44 33.21
CA GLY A 977 -49.28 -16.55 31.76
C GLY A 977 -49.75 -15.29 31.03
N ASN A 978 -50.94 -14.78 31.36
CA ASN A 978 -51.46 -13.54 30.77
C ASN A 978 -50.57 -12.33 31.03
N ARG A 979 -50.10 -12.15 32.27
CA ARG A 979 -49.23 -11.02 32.66
C ARG A 979 -47.89 -11.09 31.95
N LEU A 980 -47.30 -12.28 31.83
CA LEU A 980 -46.08 -12.49 31.03
C LEU A 980 -46.34 -12.24 29.53
N GLY A 981 -47.50 -12.63 29.00
CA GLY A 981 -47.90 -12.35 27.62
C GLY A 981 -48.04 -10.85 27.32
N LEU A 982 -48.60 -10.07 28.26
CA LEU A 982 -48.67 -8.61 28.16
C LEU A 982 -47.27 -7.98 28.08
N LEU A 983 -46.37 -8.39 28.98
CA LEU A 983 -44.98 -7.92 28.97
C LEU A 983 -44.21 -8.36 27.72
N GLN A 984 -44.44 -9.58 27.21
CA GLN A 984 -43.86 -10.06 25.95
C GLN A 984 -44.28 -9.18 24.76
N ARG A 985 -45.55 -8.72 24.71
CA ARG A 985 -45.99 -7.80 23.66
C ARG A 985 -45.35 -6.42 23.78
N VAL A 986 -45.18 -5.88 24.99
CA VAL A 986 -44.43 -4.63 25.22
C VAL A 986 -42.98 -4.78 24.73
N ALA A 987 -42.30 -5.88 25.07
CA ALA A 987 -40.94 -6.16 24.61
C ALA A 987 -40.85 -6.25 23.07
N ARG A 988 -41.88 -6.78 22.40
CA ARG A 988 -41.91 -6.84 20.92
C ARG A 988 -42.16 -5.48 20.27
N LEU A 989 -42.48 -4.42 21.02
CA LEU A 989 -42.68 -3.07 20.46
C LEU A 989 -41.41 -2.49 19.82
N ALA A 990 -40.22 -2.91 20.23
CA ALA A 990 -38.95 -2.41 19.66
C ALA A 990 -38.41 -3.23 18.48
N ALA A 991 -39.01 -4.39 18.16
CA ALA A 991 -38.53 -5.27 17.08
C ALA A 991 -38.44 -4.55 15.71
N GLY A 992 -37.41 -4.77 14.91
CA GLY A 992 -37.20 -4.02 13.66
C GLY A 992 -36.86 -2.53 13.84
N THR A 993 -36.75 -2.03 15.08
CA THR A 993 -36.33 -0.65 15.40
C THR A 993 -34.94 -0.63 16.01
N ALA A 994 -34.77 -1.20 17.21
CA ALA A 994 -33.48 -1.33 17.89
C ALA A 994 -33.55 -2.36 19.02
N ASP A 995 -32.48 -3.12 19.24
CA ASP A 995 -32.30 -3.97 20.40
C ASP A 995 -31.73 -3.15 21.57
N PHE A 996 -32.62 -2.58 22.38
CA PHE A 996 -32.23 -1.77 23.53
C PHE A 996 -31.44 -2.55 24.59
N SER A 997 -31.38 -3.89 24.55
CA SER A 997 -30.54 -4.67 25.45
C SER A 997 -29.04 -4.44 25.25
N LYS A 998 -28.66 -3.84 24.12
CA LYS A 998 -27.28 -3.47 23.80
C LYS A 998 -26.88 -2.10 24.35
N LEU A 999 -27.81 -1.30 24.87
CA LEU A 999 -27.53 0.04 25.38
C LEU A 999 -26.92 0.01 26.78
N GLU A 1000 -26.01 0.95 27.06
CA GLU A 1000 -25.51 1.17 28.41
C GLU A 1000 -26.64 1.63 29.35
N GLY A 1001 -26.76 0.99 30.52
CA GLY A 1001 -27.84 1.24 31.48
C GLY A 1001 -29.07 0.34 31.33
N PHE A 1002 -29.12 -0.52 30.30
CA PHE A 1002 -30.09 -1.62 30.19
C PHE A 1002 -29.83 -2.74 31.18
#